data_AF-A0A536DPW2-F1
#
_entry.id   AF-A0A536DPW2-F1
#
_cell.length_a   1.000
_cell.length_b   1.000
_cell.length_c   1.000
_cell.angle_alpha   90.00
_cell.angle_beta   90.00
_cell.angle_gamma   90.00
#
_symmetry.space_group_name_H-M   'P 1'
#
loop_
_entity.id
_entity.type
_entity.pdbx_description
1 polymer ?
#
loop_
_entity_poly.entity_id
_entity_poly.type
_entity_poly.pdbx_seq_one_letter_code
_entity_poly.pdbx_strand_id
1 'polypeptide(L)'
;MSAAPPAPDSTLVLKDGSTVAVRPVEAHDEAALTSFYGGLSPSSLAFRFFAAPQDVAEVAKRLVISNYESQFGLVASSGNLIVAHAVYIVTGGRRAEMGIAIADDFQGRGLGLLLFAQLADAAARGGIEVFEAVVKADNHRMLDMLRESGFPLRLRSEPGEIHAEMPTALSEEAGMHFERRHALSAQAAVKRFLAPRSLAIIGSPLEGPTAGGVVLRNIVNGGFRGRLHLVNGTGAAVEGYPAYTSVKDVPGEVDAAVITSQPAEAVQAAEDCAAKGVHALVVVSPGFAEAGAEGLEYQRQLMEICRRSGMRLVGPNCSGVLNTSREVSLNASVIPTLPLPGRIGFLSQSGSLGAAILDLARAQGTGFSSFVSSGNNADISATDLVQYWEADPDTNLVMLYLETFGDPREFSHVARRAARTMPILAVKGGRSAAGARAATTSHSGVVVRPSAIRLATSSVSEDALFQQAGIIRTATLAELFGTAQVLSDQPLPAGNRVGIITNAGGPGVLCADSCEFRGLKVPELQEEVKAALAGLVPSTALVHNPVTLLAQASADEFRRAITALAGSKDVDALIIIYTPQVGSNAEDAARGVMDAAASLPKAIPMVAVFMSVPDAPSLLRSGALRIPTYPFPEDAARALGHAHRYASWRQSPSEPAPPLEGVDAHRAAAVLSATLAQGPGWLPPAAVTALLACYGLAPAESVLVATPHDAGDAAKKLGGKVALKGLVAGLIRKSDAGAVRLDLEGSHEVEAAAKDIAQRMAAIGQKVQAFMVQRMAPAGVEMLVGVVQDRHFGPVVAVGAAGRQAELMKDAQVRLTPLGRTDAATMIRSLATYPLLDGYRGATPVNVGALEDVLMRVAALADAHSEIADVDFNPVVVNEHGAVIVDARVRVEPVPA
;
A
#
# COMPACT_ATOMS: atom_id res chain seq x y z
N MET A 1 9.89 25.95 -23.19
CA MET A 1 8.78 25.13 -23.70
C MET A 1 8.59 24.00 -22.71
N SER A 2 7.62 24.12 -21.82
CA SER A 2 7.34 23.16 -20.75
C SER A 2 6.17 22.32 -21.23
N ALA A 3 6.44 21.12 -21.73
CA ALA A 3 5.39 20.15 -22.00
C ALA A 3 5.01 19.52 -20.67
N ALA A 4 3.75 19.65 -20.24
CA ALA A 4 3.21 18.84 -19.16
C ALA A 4 3.39 17.34 -19.51
N PRO A 5 3.67 16.45 -18.55
CA PRO A 5 3.80 15.03 -18.83
C PRO A 5 2.48 14.50 -19.43
N PRO A 6 2.53 13.63 -20.46
CA PRO A 6 1.33 13.14 -21.09
C PRO A 6 0.49 12.31 -20.11
N ALA A 7 -0.84 12.38 -20.24
CA ALA A 7 -1.73 11.45 -19.53
C ALA A 7 -1.38 10.01 -19.94
N PRO A 8 -1.21 9.08 -18.99
CA PRO A 8 -0.78 7.72 -19.30
C PRO A 8 -1.86 6.98 -20.12
N ASP A 9 -1.41 6.19 -21.10
CA ASP A 9 -2.27 5.21 -21.75
C ASP A 9 -2.91 4.31 -20.69
N SER A 10 -4.23 4.22 -20.69
CA SER A 10 -4.97 3.52 -19.65
C SER A 10 -6.08 2.66 -20.24
N THR A 11 -6.37 1.52 -19.62
CA THR A 11 -7.52 0.69 -19.98
C THR A 11 -8.61 0.91 -18.96
N LEU A 12 -9.75 1.42 -19.41
CA LEU A 12 -10.92 1.68 -18.59
C LEU A 12 -11.89 0.50 -18.66
N VAL A 13 -12.37 0.05 -17.49
CA VAL A 13 -13.45 -0.95 -17.38
C VAL A 13 -14.78 -0.22 -17.23
N LEU A 14 -15.73 -0.51 -18.12
CA LEU A 14 -17.07 0.07 -18.16
C LEU A 14 -18.03 -0.65 -17.21
N LYS A 15 -19.22 -0.07 -16.96
CA LYS A 15 -20.23 -0.62 -16.03
C LYS A 15 -20.72 -2.03 -16.39
N ASP A 16 -20.65 -2.41 -17.66
CA ASP A 16 -21.00 -3.75 -18.16
C ASP A 16 -19.81 -4.75 -18.09
N GLY A 17 -18.64 -4.29 -17.65
CA GLY A 17 -17.41 -5.07 -17.56
C GLY A 17 -16.63 -5.15 -18.87
N SER A 18 -17.06 -4.48 -19.94
CA SER A 18 -16.26 -4.31 -21.16
C SER A 18 -15.14 -3.29 -20.95
N THR A 19 -14.08 -3.33 -21.77
CA THR A 19 -12.94 -2.42 -21.65
C THR A 19 -12.79 -1.50 -22.86
N VAL A 20 -12.24 -0.31 -22.63
CA VAL A 20 -11.79 0.61 -23.69
C VAL A 20 -10.39 1.12 -23.38
N ALA A 21 -9.56 1.27 -24.41
CA ALA A 21 -8.24 1.89 -24.28
C ALA A 21 -8.40 3.40 -24.41
N VAL A 22 -7.86 4.16 -23.47
CA VAL A 22 -7.83 5.63 -23.50
C VAL A 22 -6.41 6.12 -23.61
N ARG A 23 -6.21 7.07 -24.52
CA ARG A 23 -4.93 7.73 -24.75
C ARG A 23 -5.15 9.19 -25.19
N PRO A 24 -4.11 10.04 -25.09
CA PRO A 24 -4.10 11.33 -25.76
C PRO A 24 -4.45 11.21 -27.25
N VAL A 25 -5.21 12.18 -27.75
CA VAL A 25 -5.44 12.31 -29.19
C VAL A 25 -4.16 12.76 -29.87
N GLU A 26 -3.83 12.13 -30.99
CA GLU A 26 -2.65 12.42 -31.80
C GLU A 26 -3.04 12.85 -33.20
N ALA A 27 -2.18 13.63 -33.88
CA ALA A 27 -2.45 14.15 -35.22
C ALA A 27 -2.87 13.08 -36.25
N HIS A 28 -2.42 11.83 -36.09
CA HIS A 28 -2.76 10.72 -36.97
C HIS A 28 -4.22 10.23 -36.81
N ASP A 29 -4.93 10.64 -35.75
CA ASP A 29 -6.30 10.25 -35.45
C ASP A 29 -7.35 11.00 -36.27
N GLU A 30 -6.98 12.02 -37.06
CA GLU A 30 -7.92 12.88 -37.80
C GLU A 30 -8.95 12.08 -38.61
N ALA A 31 -8.51 11.05 -39.33
CA ALA A 31 -9.40 10.20 -40.13
C ALA A 31 -10.33 9.32 -39.27
N ALA A 32 -9.82 8.80 -38.15
CA ALA A 32 -10.61 7.99 -37.22
C ALA A 32 -11.64 8.84 -36.46
N LEU A 33 -11.27 10.05 -36.06
CA LEU A 33 -12.19 11.03 -35.46
C LEU A 33 -13.26 11.52 -36.43
N THR A 34 -12.89 11.75 -37.70
CA THR A 34 -13.85 12.08 -38.76
C THR A 34 -14.89 10.97 -38.91
N SER A 35 -14.44 9.72 -38.92
CA SER A 35 -15.32 8.54 -39.00
C SER A 35 -16.21 8.42 -37.75
N PHE A 36 -15.66 8.67 -36.57
CA PHE A 36 -16.40 8.67 -35.30
C PHE A 36 -17.53 9.72 -35.31
N TYR A 37 -17.22 10.98 -35.58
CA TYR A 37 -18.24 12.03 -35.62
C TYR A 37 -19.27 11.81 -36.73
N GLY A 38 -18.86 11.31 -37.90
CA GLY A 38 -19.77 10.93 -38.98
C GLY A 38 -20.72 9.78 -38.63
N GLY A 39 -20.34 8.93 -37.67
CA GLY A 39 -21.16 7.82 -37.18
C GLY A 39 -22.11 8.17 -36.04
N LEU A 40 -22.06 9.38 -35.47
CA LEU A 40 -22.94 9.80 -34.38
C LEU A 40 -24.34 10.15 -34.88
N SER A 41 -25.35 9.85 -34.08
CA SER A 41 -26.72 10.28 -34.34
C SER A 41 -26.85 11.82 -34.40
N PRO A 42 -27.83 12.36 -35.15
CA PRO A 42 -28.07 13.80 -35.22
C PRO A 42 -28.27 14.44 -33.84
N SER A 43 -28.90 13.72 -32.91
CA SER A 43 -29.09 14.16 -31.53
C SER A 43 -27.76 14.24 -30.77
N SER A 44 -26.88 13.24 -30.90
CA SER A 44 -25.55 13.23 -30.27
C SER A 44 -24.66 14.34 -30.82
N LEU A 45 -24.71 14.62 -32.12
CA LEU A 45 -24.02 15.77 -32.73
C LEU A 45 -24.58 17.11 -32.24
N ALA A 46 -25.91 17.25 -32.19
CA ALA A 46 -26.55 18.45 -31.69
C ALA A 46 -26.26 18.69 -30.20
N PHE A 47 -26.11 17.64 -29.39
CA PHE A 47 -25.71 17.77 -27.99
C PHE A 47 -24.24 18.15 -27.82
N ARG A 48 -23.34 17.68 -28.70
CA ARG A 48 -21.91 18.02 -28.65
C ARG A 48 -21.60 19.41 -29.20
N PHE A 49 -22.31 19.85 -30.22
CA PHE A 49 -21.97 21.06 -31.00
C PHE A 49 -23.11 22.08 -31.10
N PHE A 50 -24.17 21.94 -30.32
CA PHE A 50 -25.43 22.72 -30.36
C PHE A 50 -26.26 22.57 -31.64
N ALA A 51 -25.61 22.33 -32.77
CA ALA A 51 -26.17 21.95 -34.05
C ALA A 51 -25.27 20.90 -34.72
N ALA A 52 -25.82 20.07 -35.59
CA ALA A 52 -25.00 19.14 -36.37
C ALA A 52 -24.03 19.95 -37.26
N PRO A 53 -22.71 19.72 -37.17
CA PRO A 53 -21.75 20.44 -37.99
C PRO A 53 -21.97 20.12 -39.48
N GLN A 54 -21.80 21.14 -40.34
CA GLN A 54 -21.92 20.95 -41.79
C GLN A 54 -20.77 20.11 -42.36
N ASP A 55 -19.60 20.18 -41.72
CA ASP A 55 -18.41 19.40 -42.06
C ASP A 55 -17.78 18.81 -40.80
N VAL A 56 -17.93 17.49 -40.62
CA VAL A 56 -17.34 16.75 -39.49
C VAL A 56 -15.82 16.58 -39.63
N ALA A 57 -15.27 16.63 -40.84
CA ALA A 57 -13.83 16.49 -41.08
C ALA A 57 -13.09 17.76 -40.62
N GLU A 58 -13.66 18.94 -40.89
CA GLU A 58 -13.12 20.21 -40.39
C GLU A 58 -13.09 20.24 -38.85
N VAL A 59 -14.16 19.74 -38.22
CA VAL A 59 -14.23 19.62 -36.75
C VAL A 59 -13.17 18.65 -36.22
N ALA A 60 -13.02 17.47 -36.81
CA ALA A 60 -12.02 16.48 -36.41
C ALA A 60 -10.59 17.05 -36.51
N LYS A 61 -10.28 17.75 -37.61
CA LYS A 61 -8.98 18.39 -37.83
C LYS A 61 -8.63 19.43 -36.76
N ARG A 62 -9.61 20.17 -36.25
CA ARG A 62 -9.39 21.11 -35.13
C ARG A 62 -9.22 20.40 -33.79
N LEU A 63 -9.99 19.34 -33.58
CA LEU A 63 -10.04 18.63 -32.29
C LEU A 63 -8.87 17.66 -32.07
N VAL A 64 -8.12 17.32 -33.12
CA VAL A 64 -6.91 16.48 -33.04
C VAL A 64 -5.70 17.22 -32.44
N ILE A 65 -5.78 18.54 -32.28
CA ILE A 65 -4.70 19.37 -31.74
C ILE A 65 -4.62 19.18 -30.22
N SER A 66 -3.49 18.67 -29.73
CA SER A 66 -3.16 18.57 -28.31
C SER A 66 -1.81 19.20 -28.03
N ASN A 67 -1.81 20.35 -27.37
CA ASN A 67 -0.59 21.06 -26.98
C ASN A 67 -0.54 21.44 -25.49
N TYR A 68 -1.55 21.05 -24.70
CA TYR A 68 -1.71 21.30 -23.25
C TYR A 68 -1.81 22.78 -22.85
N GLU A 69 -1.22 23.70 -23.62
CA GLU A 69 -1.27 25.15 -23.39
C GLU A 69 -2.60 25.77 -23.83
N SER A 70 -3.18 25.28 -24.92
CA SER A 70 -4.42 25.83 -25.50
C SER A 70 -5.54 24.80 -25.63
N GLN A 71 -5.19 23.53 -25.81
CA GLN A 71 -6.14 22.45 -25.99
C GLN A 71 -5.49 21.11 -25.66
N PHE A 72 -6.28 20.19 -25.11
CA PHE A 72 -5.89 18.79 -24.91
C PHE A 72 -7.10 17.88 -25.10
N GLY A 73 -6.91 16.79 -25.84
CA GLY A 73 -7.94 15.80 -26.11
C GLY A 73 -7.53 14.38 -25.74
N LEU A 74 -8.54 13.56 -25.45
CA LEU A 74 -8.47 12.13 -25.20
C LEU A 74 -9.39 11.40 -26.17
N VAL A 75 -8.94 10.23 -26.64
CA VAL A 75 -9.76 9.29 -27.41
C VAL A 75 -9.90 7.99 -26.62
N ALA A 76 -11.11 7.44 -26.59
CA ALA A 76 -11.35 6.08 -26.12
C ALA A 76 -11.59 5.18 -27.33
N SER A 77 -10.88 4.05 -27.39
CA SER A 77 -10.97 3.09 -28.47
C SER A 77 -11.40 1.72 -27.98
N SER A 78 -12.28 1.06 -28.72
CA SER A 78 -12.61 -0.36 -28.57
C SER A 78 -12.07 -1.08 -29.80
N GLY A 79 -11.02 -1.89 -29.62
CA GLY A 79 -10.21 -2.37 -30.73
C GLY A 79 -9.58 -1.21 -31.50
N ASN A 80 -9.80 -1.16 -32.83
CA ASN A 80 -9.27 -0.11 -33.71
C ASN A 80 -10.25 1.05 -33.95
N LEU A 81 -11.41 1.06 -33.28
CA LEU A 81 -12.45 2.06 -33.49
C LEU A 81 -12.47 3.04 -32.32
N ILE A 82 -12.43 4.34 -32.62
CA ILE A 82 -12.70 5.40 -31.64
C ILE A 82 -14.20 5.37 -31.31
N VAL A 83 -14.50 5.18 -30.02
CA VAL A 83 -15.87 5.07 -29.49
C VAL A 83 -16.23 6.26 -28.58
N ALA A 84 -15.26 7.09 -28.20
CA ALA A 84 -15.52 8.37 -27.55
C ALA A 84 -14.36 9.35 -27.73
N HIS A 85 -14.67 10.63 -27.60
CA HIS A 85 -13.71 11.73 -27.63
C HIS A 85 -14.04 12.75 -26.54
N ALA A 86 -13.04 13.18 -25.79
CA ALA A 86 -13.16 14.20 -24.75
C ALA A 86 -12.06 15.26 -24.94
N VAL A 87 -12.37 16.53 -24.75
CA VAL A 87 -11.43 17.63 -25.01
C VAL A 87 -11.70 18.80 -24.08
N TYR A 88 -10.65 19.51 -23.68
CA TYR A 88 -10.76 20.86 -23.14
C TYR A 88 -10.04 21.87 -24.04
N ILE A 89 -10.57 23.08 -24.10
CA ILE A 89 -10.02 24.22 -24.84
C ILE A 89 -9.92 25.40 -23.86
N VAL A 90 -8.73 25.99 -23.72
CA VAL A 90 -8.48 27.07 -22.76
C VAL A 90 -9.23 28.33 -23.21
N THR A 91 -10.15 28.82 -22.37
CA THR A 91 -10.97 30.02 -22.64
C THR A 91 -10.32 31.29 -22.10
N GLY A 92 -9.47 31.17 -21.08
CA GLY A 92 -8.67 32.27 -20.56
C GLY A 92 -8.23 32.06 -19.10
N GLY A 93 -7.06 32.60 -18.74
CA GLY A 93 -6.51 32.43 -17.39
C GLY A 93 -6.31 30.95 -17.05
N ARG A 94 -6.85 30.52 -15.91
CA ARG A 94 -6.85 29.11 -15.45
C ARG A 94 -8.19 28.41 -15.71
N ARG A 95 -8.89 28.76 -16.80
CA ARG A 95 -10.21 28.22 -17.16
C ARG A 95 -10.19 27.59 -18.55
N ALA A 96 -10.94 26.50 -18.71
CA ALA A 96 -11.10 25.83 -20.00
C ALA A 96 -12.53 25.34 -20.21
N GLU A 97 -13.03 25.45 -21.44
CA GLU A 97 -14.28 24.84 -21.86
C GLU A 97 -14.06 23.37 -22.19
N MET A 98 -14.91 22.49 -21.67
CA MET A 98 -14.83 21.05 -21.92
C MET A 98 -15.95 20.53 -22.83
N GLY A 99 -15.67 19.47 -23.59
CA GLY A 99 -16.67 18.79 -24.40
C GLY A 99 -16.39 17.29 -24.51
N ILE A 100 -17.45 16.48 -24.42
CA ILE A 100 -17.39 15.02 -24.48
C ILE A 100 -18.42 14.50 -25.49
N ALA A 101 -18.01 13.55 -26.32
CA ALA A 101 -18.87 12.83 -27.25
C ALA A 101 -18.63 11.33 -27.10
N ILE A 102 -19.71 10.53 -27.14
CA ILE A 102 -19.68 9.07 -26.97
C ILE A 102 -20.54 8.46 -28.09
N ALA A 103 -20.02 7.41 -28.74
CA ALA A 103 -20.77 6.62 -29.71
C ALA A 103 -22.08 6.13 -29.12
N ASP A 104 -23.17 6.18 -29.89
CA ASP A 104 -24.52 5.93 -29.37
C ASP A 104 -24.64 4.56 -28.66
N ASP A 105 -24.00 3.51 -29.20
CA ASP A 105 -23.99 2.16 -28.61
C ASP A 105 -23.14 2.02 -27.33
N PHE A 106 -22.29 3.01 -27.03
CA PHE A 106 -21.44 3.07 -25.83
C PHE A 106 -21.99 4.00 -24.73
N GLN A 107 -23.11 4.68 -24.99
CA GLN A 107 -23.77 5.51 -23.99
C GLN A 107 -24.38 4.66 -22.86
N GLY A 108 -24.47 5.23 -21.65
CA GLY A 108 -24.99 4.53 -20.46
C GLY A 108 -24.01 3.55 -19.78
N ARG A 109 -22.85 3.28 -20.39
CA ARG A 109 -21.83 2.36 -19.85
C ARG A 109 -20.83 3.02 -18.88
N GLY A 110 -21.03 4.31 -18.56
CA GLY A 110 -20.17 5.07 -17.65
C GLY A 110 -18.92 5.71 -18.28
N LEU A 111 -18.69 5.54 -19.58
CA LEU A 111 -17.51 6.02 -20.30
C LEU A 111 -17.31 7.55 -20.21
N GLY A 112 -18.39 8.33 -20.35
CA GLY A 112 -18.30 9.80 -20.30
C GLY A 112 -17.72 10.33 -19.00
N LEU A 113 -18.13 9.75 -17.88
CA LEU A 113 -17.64 10.16 -16.57
C LEU A 113 -16.18 9.75 -16.33
N LEU A 114 -15.74 8.62 -16.89
CA LEU A 114 -14.34 8.20 -16.79
C LEU A 114 -13.43 9.10 -17.64
N LEU A 115 -13.86 9.47 -18.84
CA LEU A 115 -13.13 10.42 -19.68
C LEU A 115 -13.08 11.81 -19.06
N PHE A 116 -14.19 12.27 -18.46
CA PHE A 116 -14.21 13.53 -17.72
C PHE A 116 -13.15 13.57 -16.61
N ALA A 117 -12.98 12.47 -15.88
CA ALA A 117 -12.00 12.35 -14.81
C ALA A 117 -10.57 12.53 -15.28
N GLN A 118 -10.21 11.79 -16.33
CA GLN A 118 -8.86 11.84 -16.90
C GLN A 118 -8.60 13.19 -17.55
N LEU A 119 -9.62 13.77 -18.18
CA LEU A 119 -9.55 15.12 -18.74
C LEU A 119 -9.33 16.16 -17.62
N ALA A 120 -10.00 16.02 -16.48
CA ALA A 120 -9.84 16.90 -15.32
C ALA A 120 -8.45 16.76 -14.66
N ASP A 121 -7.95 15.53 -14.47
CA ASP A 121 -6.58 15.31 -13.96
C ASP A 121 -5.52 15.93 -14.89
N ALA A 122 -5.66 15.71 -16.20
CA ALA A 122 -4.78 16.31 -17.20
C ALA A 122 -4.83 17.85 -17.18
N ALA A 123 -6.03 18.43 -17.01
CA ALA A 123 -6.21 19.87 -16.92
C ALA A 123 -5.62 20.45 -15.62
N ALA A 124 -5.79 19.78 -14.49
CA ALA A 124 -5.21 20.17 -13.21
C ALA A 124 -3.67 20.20 -13.26
N ARG A 125 -3.06 19.15 -13.85
CA ARG A 125 -1.60 19.11 -14.11
C ARG A 125 -1.15 20.21 -15.07
N GLY A 126 -2.01 20.59 -16.01
CA GLY A 126 -1.81 21.71 -16.94
C GLY A 126 -2.03 23.10 -16.32
N GLY A 127 -2.38 23.19 -15.03
CA GLY A 127 -2.61 24.47 -14.35
C GLY A 127 -3.97 25.12 -14.62
N ILE A 128 -4.91 24.40 -15.24
CA ILE A 128 -6.31 24.79 -15.33
C ILE A 128 -6.97 24.46 -14.00
N GLU A 129 -7.68 25.41 -13.40
CA GLU A 129 -8.35 25.27 -12.11
C GLU A 129 -9.85 25.05 -12.25
N VAL A 130 -10.46 25.53 -13.33
CA VAL A 130 -11.92 25.48 -13.54
C VAL A 130 -12.26 25.02 -14.94
N PHE A 131 -13.14 24.04 -15.03
CA PHE A 131 -13.84 23.70 -16.25
C PHE A 131 -15.18 24.40 -16.36
N GLU A 132 -15.46 24.81 -17.58
CA GLU A 132 -16.74 25.38 -18.02
C GLU A 132 -17.37 24.42 -19.04
N ALA A 133 -18.67 24.21 -18.95
CA ALA A 133 -19.42 23.45 -19.94
C ALA A 133 -20.76 24.12 -20.21
N VAL A 134 -21.05 24.39 -21.48
CA VAL A 134 -22.37 24.84 -21.92
C VAL A 134 -23.14 23.62 -22.41
N VAL A 135 -24.24 23.29 -21.75
CA VAL A 135 -25.02 22.07 -21.99
C VAL A 135 -26.44 22.46 -22.40
N LYS A 136 -26.96 21.90 -23.50
CA LYS A 136 -28.38 22.14 -23.88
C LYS A 136 -29.30 21.68 -22.76
N ALA A 137 -30.36 22.46 -22.48
CA ALA A 137 -31.25 22.22 -21.35
C ALA A 137 -31.97 20.84 -21.41
N ASP A 138 -32.13 20.27 -22.60
CA ASP A 138 -32.73 18.96 -22.88
C ASP A 138 -31.72 17.79 -22.85
N ASN A 139 -30.42 18.04 -22.64
CA ASN A 139 -29.40 17.01 -22.50
C ASN A 139 -29.30 16.51 -21.05
N HIS A 140 -30.37 15.86 -20.57
CA HIS A 140 -30.44 15.34 -19.20
C HIS A 140 -29.31 14.37 -18.86
N ARG A 141 -28.84 13.57 -19.84
CA ARG A 141 -27.74 12.61 -19.65
C ARG A 141 -26.42 13.28 -19.28
N MET A 142 -26.07 14.38 -19.93
CA MET A 142 -24.85 15.14 -19.61
C MET A 142 -24.99 15.81 -18.24
N LEU A 143 -26.14 16.41 -17.94
CA LEU A 143 -26.38 17.06 -16.64
C LEU A 143 -26.31 16.06 -15.49
N ASP A 144 -26.88 14.87 -15.64
CA ASP A 144 -26.81 13.80 -14.65
C ASP A 144 -25.38 13.28 -14.51
N MET A 145 -24.62 13.13 -15.61
CA MET A 145 -23.19 12.79 -15.55
C MET A 145 -22.38 13.81 -14.75
N LEU A 146 -22.60 15.12 -14.97
CA LEU A 146 -21.88 16.17 -14.24
C LEU A 146 -22.26 16.17 -12.75
N ARG A 147 -23.53 15.94 -12.40
CA ARG A 147 -23.98 15.80 -11.00
C ARG A 147 -23.41 14.56 -10.32
N GLU A 148 -23.34 13.45 -11.05
CA GLU A 148 -22.78 12.18 -10.56
C GLU A 148 -21.25 12.16 -10.54
N SER A 149 -20.59 13.22 -11.03
CA SER A 149 -19.14 13.26 -11.16
C SER A 149 -18.38 13.37 -9.83
N GLY A 150 -19.07 13.83 -8.78
CA GLY A 150 -18.51 14.08 -7.46
C GLY A 150 -17.74 15.41 -7.35
N PHE A 151 -17.51 16.13 -8.46
CA PHE A 151 -16.91 17.46 -8.40
C PHE A 151 -17.95 18.51 -7.96
N PRO A 152 -17.55 19.53 -7.16
CA PRO A 152 -18.43 20.65 -6.83
C PRO A 152 -18.95 21.33 -8.10
N LEU A 153 -20.25 21.21 -8.33
CA LEU A 153 -20.90 21.67 -9.56
C LEU A 153 -21.72 22.93 -9.29
N ARG A 154 -21.39 24.03 -9.97
CA ARG A 154 -22.23 25.24 -10.02
C ARG A 154 -22.97 25.28 -11.33
N LEU A 155 -24.31 25.33 -11.26
CA LEU A 155 -25.17 25.41 -12.44
C LEU A 155 -25.83 26.79 -12.51
N ARG A 156 -25.79 27.40 -13.70
CA ARG A 156 -26.55 28.60 -14.05
C ARG A 156 -27.40 28.30 -15.27
N SER A 157 -28.71 28.52 -15.15
CA SER A 157 -29.63 28.31 -16.26
C SER A 157 -29.78 29.58 -17.10
N GLU A 158 -29.73 29.43 -18.41
CA GLU A 158 -30.04 30.47 -19.40
C GLU A 158 -31.09 29.95 -20.41
N PRO A 159 -31.73 30.80 -21.24
CA PRO A 159 -32.74 30.33 -22.18
C PRO A 159 -32.18 29.32 -23.19
N GLY A 160 -32.55 28.04 -23.04
CA GLY A 160 -32.17 26.95 -23.95
C GLY A 160 -30.89 26.21 -23.59
N GLU A 161 -30.14 26.68 -22.58
CA GLU A 161 -28.85 26.09 -22.17
C GLU A 161 -28.57 26.25 -20.68
N ILE A 162 -27.66 25.42 -20.18
CA ILE A 162 -27.21 25.39 -18.79
C ILE A 162 -25.69 25.51 -18.81
N HIS A 163 -25.19 26.51 -18.10
CA HIS A 163 -23.77 26.74 -17.87
C HIS A 163 -23.37 26.00 -16.59
N ALA A 164 -22.39 25.11 -16.71
CA ALA A 164 -21.83 24.33 -15.63
C ALA A 164 -20.39 24.77 -15.37
N GLU A 165 -20.06 25.07 -14.12
CA GLU A 165 -18.70 25.35 -13.67
C GLU A 165 -18.27 24.31 -12.63
N MET A 166 -17.05 23.81 -12.77
CA MET A 166 -16.50 22.72 -11.94
C MET A 166 -15.00 22.96 -11.70
N PRO A 167 -14.47 22.75 -10.49
CA PRO A 167 -13.01 22.74 -10.31
C PRO A 167 -12.40 21.52 -11.03
N THR A 168 -11.16 21.62 -11.49
CA THR A 168 -10.40 20.51 -12.10
C THR A 168 -9.70 19.64 -11.05
N ALA A 169 -9.37 20.20 -9.89
CA ALA A 169 -8.88 19.46 -8.74
C ALA A 169 -10.04 18.75 -8.03
N LEU A 170 -9.86 17.46 -7.73
CA LEU A 170 -10.84 16.65 -7.01
C LEU A 170 -11.01 17.19 -5.58
N SER A 171 -12.24 17.55 -5.20
CA SER A 171 -12.60 17.61 -3.78
C SER A 171 -12.51 16.21 -3.15
N GLU A 172 -12.37 16.11 -1.82
CA GLU A 172 -12.34 14.81 -1.11
C GLU A 172 -13.56 13.93 -1.47
N GLU A 173 -14.76 14.52 -1.64
CA GLU A 173 -15.96 13.79 -2.07
C GLU A 173 -15.84 13.20 -3.49
N ALA A 174 -15.26 13.95 -4.43
CA ALA A 174 -15.00 13.50 -5.79
C ALA A 174 -14.01 12.33 -5.82
N GLY A 175 -12.92 12.44 -5.05
CA GLY A 175 -11.93 11.37 -4.88
C GLY A 175 -12.58 10.08 -4.38
N MET A 176 -13.42 10.16 -3.34
CA MET A 176 -14.19 9.03 -2.82
C MET A 176 -15.13 8.41 -3.87
N HIS A 177 -15.76 9.21 -4.73
CA HIS A 177 -16.62 8.71 -5.81
C HIS A 177 -15.85 7.97 -6.92
N PHE A 178 -14.60 8.37 -7.22
CA PHE A 178 -13.72 7.66 -8.14
C PHE A 178 -13.22 6.34 -7.56
N GLU A 179 -12.72 6.38 -6.33
CA GLU A 179 -12.28 5.19 -5.60
C GLU A 179 -13.39 4.14 -5.50
N ARG A 180 -14.61 4.57 -5.17
CA ARG A 180 -15.76 3.68 -5.06
C ARG A 180 -16.09 2.98 -6.37
N ARG A 181 -15.91 3.66 -7.51
CA ARG A 181 -16.13 3.04 -8.83
C ARG A 181 -15.02 2.08 -9.22
N HIS A 182 -13.76 2.43 -8.97
CA HIS A 182 -12.64 1.52 -9.19
C HIS A 182 -12.83 0.23 -8.37
N ALA A 183 -13.24 0.37 -7.10
CA ALA A 183 -13.59 -0.73 -6.22
C ALA A 183 -14.73 -1.59 -6.78
N LEU A 184 -15.82 -0.98 -7.27
CA LEU A 184 -16.94 -1.72 -7.87
C LEU A 184 -16.53 -2.52 -9.11
N SER A 185 -15.68 -1.95 -9.97
CA SER A 185 -15.16 -2.65 -11.16
C SER A 185 -14.25 -3.81 -10.77
N ALA A 186 -13.33 -3.60 -9.82
CA ALA A 186 -12.46 -4.65 -9.29
C ALA A 186 -13.27 -5.77 -8.62
N GLN A 187 -14.27 -5.41 -7.81
CA GLN A 187 -15.21 -6.35 -7.18
C GLN A 187 -15.96 -7.19 -8.21
N ALA A 188 -16.51 -6.56 -9.26
CA ALA A 188 -17.22 -7.26 -10.32
C ALA A 188 -16.31 -8.23 -11.09
N ALA A 189 -15.07 -7.82 -11.37
CA ALA A 189 -14.06 -8.66 -12.01
C ALA A 189 -13.71 -9.87 -11.14
N VAL A 190 -13.31 -9.66 -9.88
CA VAL A 190 -12.93 -10.74 -8.95
C VAL A 190 -14.08 -11.71 -8.71
N LYS A 191 -15.31 -11.21 -8.61
CA LYS A 191 -16.51 -12.03 -8.41
C LYS A 191 -16.71 -13.06 -9.52
N ARG A 192 -16.32 -12.76 -10.77
CA ARG A 192 -16.44 -13.69 -11.90
C ARG A 192 -15.51 -14.90 -11.76
N PHE A 193 -14.40 -14.77 -11.03
CA PHE A 193 -13.51 -15.90 -10.71
C PHE A 193 -14.01 -16.70 -9.50
N LEU A 194 -14.46 -16.00 -8.46
CA LEU A 194 -14.76 -16.62 -7.17
C LEU A 194 -16.20 -17.12 -7.04
N ALA A 195 -17.15 -16.59 -7.82
CA ALA A 195 -18.56 -16.98 -7.79
C ALA A 195 -19.18 -17.09 -9.20
N PRO A 196 -18.57 -17.83 -10.15
CA PRO A 196 -19.13 -18.05 -11.47
C PRO A 196 -20.42 -18.90 -11.41
N ARG A 197 -21.39 -18.60 -12.27
CA ARG A 197 -22.59 -19.43 -12.49
C ARG A 197 -22.35 -20.49 -13.57
N SER A 198 -21.40 -20.26 -14.47
CA SER A 198 -21.00 -21.16 -15.55
C SER A 198 -19.49 -21.15 -15.72
N LEU A 199 -18.86 -22.33 -15.69
CA LEU A 199 -17.41 -22.53 -15.72
C LEU A 199 -17.01 -23.53 -16.80
N ALA A 200 -16.01 -23.19 -17.62
CA ALA A 200 -15.40 -24.11 -18.57
C ALA A 200 -14.00 -24.57 -18.10
N ILE A 201 -13.66 -25.84 -18.27
CA ILE A 201 -12.28 -26.35 -18.14
C ILE A 201 -11.74 -26.61 -19.54
N ILE A 202 -10.67 -25.92 -19.93
CA ILE A 202 -10.05 -26.02 -21.25
C ILE A 202 -8.67 -26.66 -21.09
N GLY A 203 -8.53 -27.87 -21.62
CA GLY A 203 -7.26 -28.59 -21.58
C GLY A 203 -7.36 -30.03 -22.06
N SER A 204 -6.21 -30.64 -22.31
CA SER A 204 -6.10 -32.06 -22.60
C SER A 204 -4.80 -32.62 -22.02
N PRO A 205 -4.81 -33.79 -21.35
CA PRO A 205 -5.98 -34.59 -21.00
C PRO A 205 -6.70 -34.08 -19.74
N LEU A 206 -8.01 -34.32 -19.65
CA LEU A 206 -8.85 -34.03 -18.48
C LEU A 206 -9.06 -35.25 -17.56
N GLU A 207 -8.27 -36.30 -17.75
CA GLU A 207 -8.33 -37.56 -17.00
C GLU A 207 -7.00 -37.83 -16.29
N GLY A 208 -7.04 -38.63 -15.22
CA GLY A 208 -5.85 -39.07 -14.50
C GLY A 208 -5.21 -37.97 -13.65
N PRO A 209 -3.89 -38.08 -13.36
CA PRO A 209 -3.18 -37.15 -12.48
C PRO A 209 -2.66 -35.89 -13.21
N THR A 210 -3.35 -35.42 -14.26
CA THR A 210 -3.01 -34.17 -14.96
C THR A 210 -3.60 -32.95 -14.26
N ALA A 211 -3.08 -31.74 -14.56
CA ALA A 211 -3.64 -30.51 -14.00
C ALA A 211 -5.14 -30.36 -14.29
N GLY A 212 -5.56 -30.61 -15.54
CA GLY A 212 -6.97 -30.59 -15.94
C GLY A 212 -7.81 -31.64 -15.22
N GLY A 213 -7.33 -32.88 -15.09
CA GLY A 213 -8.02 -33.94 -14.35
C GLY A 213 -8.13 -33.67 -12.85
N VAL A 214 -7.10 -33.08 -12.24
CA VAL A 214 -7.13 -32.66 -10.82
C VAL A 214 -8.16 -31.54 -10.62
N VAL A 215 -8.15 -30.51 -11.47
CA VAL A 215 -9.12 -29.40 -11.40
C VAL A 215 -10.56 -29.93 -11.56
N LEU A 216 -10.81 -30.79 -12.54
CA LEU A 216 -12.13 -31.43 -12.73
C LEU A 216 -12.59 -32.16 -11.47
N ARG A 217 -11.76 -33.08 -10.98
CA ARG A 217 -12.07 -33.86 -9.77
C ARG A 217 -12.33 -32.95 -8.57
N ASN A 218 -11.56 -31.88 -8.42
CA ASN A 218 -11.71 -30.93 -7.32
C ASN A 218 -13.01 -30.13 -7.39
N ILE A 219 -13.41 -29.66 -8.57
CA ILE A 219 -14.69 -28.96 -8.76
C ILE A 219 -15.86 -29.89 -8.44
N VAL A 220 -15.80 -31.14 -8.92
CA VAL A 220 -16.84 -32.16 -8.72
C VAL A 220 -16.93 -32.55 -7.25
N ASN A 221 -15.80 -32.90 -6.61
CA ASN A 221 -15.75 -33.25 -5.19
C ASN A 221 -16.11 -32.08 -4.27
N GLY A 222 -15.80 -30.85 -4.71
CA GLY A 222 -16.18 -29.62 -4.03
C GLY A 222 -17.69 -29.36 -4.07
N GLY A 223 -18.44 -30.00 -4.96
CA GLY A 223 -19.89 -29.84 -5.06
C GLY A 223 -20.30 -28.49 -5.65
N PHE A 224 -19.55 -27.99 -6.64
CA PHE A 224 -19.81 -26.72 -7.32
C PHE A 224 -21.27 -26.59 -7.74
N ARG A 225 -21.87 -25.43 -7.42
CA ARG A 225 -23.31 -25.18 -7.62
C ARG A 225 -23.65 -24.60 -8.99
N GLY A 226 -22.66 -24.15 -9.75
CA GLY A 226 -22.84 -23.65 -11.11
C GLY A 226 -22.82 -24.75 -12.17
N ARG A 227 -22.91 -24.35 -13.44
CA ARG A 227 -22.78 -25.24 -14.59
C ARG A 227 -21.31 -25.47 -14.93
N LEU A 228 -20.93 -26.73 -15.17
CA LEU A 228 -19.58 -27.14 -15.53
C LEU A 228 -19.55 -27.64 -16.98
N HIS A 229 -18.60 -27.13 -17.77
CA HIS A 229 -18.39 -27.49 -19.17
C HIS A 229 -16.95 -27.94 -19.40
N LEU A 230 -16.76 -29.01 -20.16
CA LEU A 230 -15.42 -29.52 -20.49
C LEU A 230 -15.08 -29.17 -21.93
N VAL A 231 -13.85 -28.74 -22.19
CA VAL A 231 -13.36 -28.44 -23.54
C VAL A 231 -12.04 -29.18 -23.74
N ASN A 232 -12.03 -30.11 -24.69
CA ASN A 232 -10.87 -30.91 -25.04
C ASN A 232 -10.82 -31.13 -26.56
N GLY A 233 -9.66 -31.54 -27.09
CA GLY A 233 -9.46 -31.66 -28.54
C GLY A 233 -10.33 -32.71 -29.25
N THR A 234 -10.99 -33.61 -28.52
CA THR A 234 -11.80 -34.70 -29.10
C THR A 234 -13.31 -34.49 -28.96
N GLY A 235 -13.76 -33.59 -28.07
CA GLY A 235 -15.16 -33.48 -27.65
C GLY A 235 -15.68 -34.71 -26.89
N ALA A 236 -14.81 -35.64 -26.48
CA ALA A 236 -15.23 -36.84 -25.77
C ALA A 236 -15.59 -36.51 -24.32
N ALA A 237 -16.75 -36.98 -23.87
CA ALA A 237 -17.21 -36.81 -22.49
C ALA A 237 -16.22 -37.43 -21.49
N VAL A 238 -16.03 -36.78 -20.34
CA VAL A 238 -15.09 -37.20 -19.29
C VAL A 238 -15.84 -37.24 -17.97
N GLU A 239 -15.70 -38.33 -17.21
CA GLU A 239 -16.36 -38.55 -15.90
C GLU A 239 -17.88 -38.28 -15.90
N GLY A 240 -18.56 -38.50 -17.04
CA GLY A 240 -20.00 -38.29 -17.18
C GLY A 240 -20.41 -36.84 -17.51
N TYR A 241 -19.45 -35.93 -17.69
CA TYR A 241 -19.70 -34.54 -18.09
C TYR A 241 -19.54 -34.38 -19.62
N PRO A 242 -20.43 -33.61 -20.28
CA PRO A 242 -20.32 -33.34 -21.71
C PRO A 242 -19.08 -32.50 -21.99
N ALA A 243 -18.35 -32.88 -23.04
CA ALA A 243 -17.20 -32.13 -23.53
C ALA A 243 -17.44 -31.58 -24.94
N TYR A 244 -16.75 -30.50 -25.25
CA TYR A 244 -16.83 -29.77 -26.51
C TYR A 244 -15.43 -29.64 -27.12
N THR A 245 -15.36 -29.50 -28.45
CA THR A 245 -14.09 -29.29 -29.16
C THR A 245 -13.56 -27.87 -29.00
N SER A 246 -14.44 -26.88 -28.84
CA SER A 246 -14.09 -25.50 -28.51
C SER A 246 -15.10 -24.92 -27.51
N VAL A 247 -14.65 -23.95 -26.71
CA VAL A 247 -15.52 -23.20 -25.79
C VAL A 247 -16.63 -22.45 -26.53
N LYS A 248 -16.41 -22.15 -27.83
CA LYS A 248 -17.42 -21.52 -28.71
C LYS A 248 -18.70 -22.36 -28.82
N ASP A 249 -18.54 -23.69 -28.81
CA ASP A 249 -19.61 -24.67 -29.01
C ASP A 249 -20.43 -24.92 -27.73
N VAL A 250 -19.98 -24.43 -26.58
CA VAL A 250 -20.67 -24.60 -25.29
C VAL A 250 -22.03 -23.88 -25.33
N PRO A 251 -23.14 -24.52 -24.95
CA PRO A 251 -24.45 -23.87 -24.96
C PRO A 251 -24.55 -22.81 -23.85
N GLY A 252 -25.09 -21.64 -24.21
CA GLY A 252 -25.29 -20.52 -23.28
C GLY A 252 -24.02 -19.74 -22.96
N GLU A 253 -24.06 -19.01 -21.85
CA GLU A 253 -22.98 -18.15 -21.36
C GLU A 253 -21.97 -18.94 -20.51
N VAL A 254 -20.70 -18.53 -20.59
CA VAL A 254 -19.58 -19.04 -19.81
C VAL A 254 -18.94 -17.86 -19.09
N ASP A 255 -19.05 -17.81 -17.75
CA ASP A 255 -18.57 -16.67 -16.97
C ASP A 255 -17.05 -16.70 -16.85
N ALA A 256 -16.51 -17.88 -16.59
CA ALA A 256 -15.08 -18.11 -16.37
C ALA A 256 -14.58 -19.38 -17.08
N ALA A 257 -13.30 -19.38 -17.44
CA ALA A 257 -12.61 -20.53 -18.01
C ALA A 257 -11.31 -20.83 -17.27
N VAL A 258 -11.08 -22.10 -16.93
CA VAL A 258 -9.82 -22.61 -16.36
C VAL A 258 -9.02 -23.26 -17.47
N ILE A 259 -7.85 -22.71 -17.77
CA ILE A 259 -6.98 -23.17 -18.85
C ILE A 259 -5.80 -23.95 -18.26
N THR A 260 -5.66 -25.20 -18.68
CA THR A 260 -4.57 -26.10 -18.26
C THR A 260 -3.71 -26.59 -19.42
N SER A 261 -3.84 -25.98 -20.60
CA SER A 261 -3.06 -26.27 -21.81
C SER A 261 -1.70 -25.57 -21.84
N GLN A 262 -0.78 -26.02 -22.71
CA GLN A 262 0.54 -25.40 -22.90
C GLN A 262 0.41 -23.94 -23.41
N PRO A 263 1.44 -23.07 -23.23
CA PRO A 263 1.33 -21.64 -23.51
C PRO A 263 0.72 -21.26 -24.88
N ALA A 264 1.18 -21.90 -25.97
CA ALA A 264 0.66 -21.62 -27.31
C ALA A 264 -0.84 -21.97 -27.45
N GLU A 265 -1.25 -23.12 -26.94
CA GLU A 265 -2.65 -23.54 -26.91
C GLU A 265 -3.49 -22.68 -25.95
N ALA A 266 -2.90 -22.23 -24.84
CA ALA A 266 -3.56 -21.36 -23.88
C ALA A 266 -3.87 -19.98 -24.48
N VAL A 267 -2.97 -19.42 -25.28
CA VAL A 267 -3.22 -18.17 -26.04
C VAL A 267 -4.35 -18.39 -27.05
N GLN A 268 -4.37 -19.51 -27.78
CA GLN A 268 -5.46 -19.83 -28.70
C GLN A 268 -6.80 -20.04 -27.98
N ALA A 269 -6.79 -20.70 -26.82
CA ALA A 269 -7.97 -20.87 -25.98
C ALA A 269 -8.49 -19.52 -25.46
N ALA A 270 -7.62 -18.57 -25.14
CA ALA A 270 -8.00 -17.22 -24.75
C ALA A 270 -8.70 -16.47 -25.90
N GLU A 271 -8.24 -16.60 -27.15
CA GLU A 271 -8.96 -16.04 -28.31
C GLU A 271 -10.35 -16.66 -28.49
N ASP A 272 -10.48 -17.97 -28.34
CA ASP A 272 -11.78 -18.64 -28.41
C ASP A 272 -12.72 -18.20 -27.27
N CYS A 273 -12.16 -17.99 -26.07
CA CYS A 273 -12.88 -17.42 -24.93
C CYS A 273 -13.35 -15.98 -25.21
N ALA A 274 -12.49 -15.15 -25.80
CA ALA A 274 -12.82 -13.79 -26.22
C ALA A 274 -13.99 -13.79 -27.22
N ALA A 275 -13.95 -14.68 -28.22
CA ALA A 275 -15.02 -14.82 -29.20
C ALA A 275 -16.34 -15.32 -28.60
N LYS A 276 -16.27 -16.13 -27.53
CA LYS A 276 -17.44 -16.62 -26.78
C LYS A 276 -18.02 -15.57 -25.83
N GLY A 277 -17.29 -14.50 -25.53
CA GLY A 277 -17.68 -13.51 -24.53
C GLY A 277 -17.44 -13.96 -23.09
N VAL A 278 -16.47 -14.86 -22.86
CA VAL A 278 -15.99 -15.17 -21.50
C VAL A 278 -15.40 -13.90 -20.89
N HIS A 279 -15.48 -13.77 -19.56
CA HIS A 279 -15.01 -12.57 -18.86
C HIS A 279 -13.83 -12.81 -17.91
N ALA A 280 -13.58 -14.05 -17.52
CA ALA A 280 -12.58 -14.41 -16.53
C ALA A 280 -11.77 -15.63 -16.95
N LEU A 281 -10.44 -15.51 -16.97
CA LEU A 281 -9.51 -16.60 -17.30
C LEU A 281 -8.66 -16.98 -16.08
N VAL A 282 -8.64 -18.26 -15.72
CA VAL A 282 -7.71 -18.82 -14.72
C VAL A 282 -6.71 -19.68 -15.46
N VAL A 283 -5.48 -19.18 -15.66
CA VAL A 283 -4.45 -19.91 -16.39
C VAL A 283 -3.52 -20.59 -15.39
N VAL A 284 -3.69 -21.90 -15.25
CA VAL A 284 -2.94 -22.73 -14.29
C VAL A 284 -1.55 -23.06 -14.84
N SER A 285 -1.44 -23.20 -16.16
CA SER A 285 -0.23 -23.72 -16.80
C SER A 285 1.01 -22.84 -16.59
N PRO A 286 2.18 -23.46 -16.37
CA PRO A 286 3.47 -22.78 -16.45
C PRO A 286 3.91 -22.62 -17.92
N GLY A 287 5.07 -22.00 -18.14
CA GLY A 287 5.69 -21.74 -19.43
C GLY A 287 5.58 -20.28 -19.90
N PHE A 288 5.28 -19.34 -19.01
CA PHE A 288 5.08 -17.92 -19.34
C PHE A 288 6.28 -17.08 -18.89
N ALA A 289 6.09 -15.87 -18.34
CA ALA A 289 7.20 -14.96 -18.02
C ALA A 289 8.30 -15.60 -17.12
N GLU A 290 7.93 -16.57 -16.28
CA GLU A 290 8.85 -17.35 -15.47
C GLU A 290 9.80 -18.27 -16.25
N ALA A 291 9.44 -18.63 -17.48
CA ALA A 291 10.22 -19.50 -18.36
C ALA A 291 11.22 -18.75 -19.24
N GLY A 292 11.27 -17.41 -19.16
CA GLY A 292 12.22 -16.57 -19.90
C GLY A 292 11.56 -15.79 -21.05
N ALA A 293 12.37 -15.39 -22.04
CA ALA A 293 11.94 -14.43 -23.06
C ALA A 293 10.79 -14.92 -23.96
N GLU A 294 10.79 -16.20 -24.36
CA GLU A 294 9.71 -16.78 -25.17
C GLU A 294 8.38 -16.83 -24.38
N GLY A 295 8.44 -17.27 -23.12
CA GLY A 295 7.28 -17.30 -22.24
C GLY A 295 6.74 -15.90 -21.89
N LEU A 296 7.61 -14.89 -21.79
CA LEU A 296 7.21 -13.50 -21.64
C LEU A 296 6.40 -13.00 -22.85
N GLU A 297 6.74 -13.43 -24.06
CA GLU A 297 5.98 -13.08 -25.27
C GLU A 297 4.60 -13.76 -25.28
N TYR A 298 4.48 -15.02 -24.88
CA TYR A 298 3.16 -15.66 -24.69
C TYR A 298 2.32 -14.92 -23.64
N GLN A 299 2.93 -14.48 -22.54
CA GLN A 299 2.22 -13.70 -21.52
C GLN A 299 1.76 -12.34 -22.07
N ARG A 300 2.59 -11.68 -22.88
CA ARG A 300 2.24 -10.42 -23.55
C ARG A 300 1.02 -10.60 -24.46
N GLN A 301 1.02 -11.64 -25.29
CA GLN A 301 -0.10 -11.98 -26.17
C GLN A 301 -1.39 -12.27 -25.39
N LEU A 302 -1.28 -13.07 -24.32
CA LEU A 302 -2.42 -13.37 -23.44
C LEU A 302 -3.02 -12.09 -22.84
N MET A 303 -2.17 -11.17 -22.36
CA MET A 303 -2.61 -9.88 -21.82
C MET A 303 -3.21 -8.96 -22.88
N GLU A 304 -2.70 -8.96 -24.11
CA GLU A 304 -3.26 -8.20 -25.23
C GLU A 304 -4.68 -8.66 -25.57
N ILE A 305 -4.92 -9.97 -25.60
CA ILE A 305 -6.25 -10.57 -25.78
C ILE A 305 -7.18 -10.14 -24.65
N CYS A 306 -6.72 -10.24 -23.39
CA CYS A 306 -7.53 -9.85 -22.23
C CYS A 306 -7.95 -8.38 -22.31
N ARG A 307 -7.00 -7.48 -22.59
CA ARG A 307 -7.27 -6.03 -22.71
C ARG A 307 -8.24 -5.68 -23.84
N ARG A 308 -8.11 -6.32 -25.00
CA ARG A 308 -8.96 -6.07 -26.18
C ARG A 308 -10.40 -6.59 -25.99
N SER A 309 -10.56 -7.70 -25.27
CA SER A 309 -11.84 -8.38 -25.07
C SER A 309 -12.58 -7.98 -23.79
N GLY A 310 -11.91 -7.28 -22.87
CA GLY A 310 -12.42 -6.99 -21.54
C GLY A 310 -12.41 -8.19 -20.59
N MET A 311 -11.71 -9.26 -20.95
CA MET A 311 -11.43 -10.36 -20.03
C MET A 311 -10.41 -9.93 -18.97
N ARG A 312 -10.55 -10.53 -17.78
CA ARG A 312 -9.54 -10.44 -16.72
C ARG A 312 -8.87 -11.79 -16.51
N LEU A 313 -7.67 -11.77 -15.92
CA LEU A 313 -6.80 -12.95 -15.77
C LEU A 313 -6.33 -13.16 -14.31
N VAL A 314 -6.49 -14.38 -13.82
CA VAL A 314 -5.73 -14.91 -12.67
C VAL A 314 -4.65 -15.85 -13.20
N GLY A 315 -3.40 -15.60 -12.82
CA GLY A 315 -2.21 -16.27 -13.36
C GLY A 315 -1.44 -15.41 -14.36
N PRO A 316 -0.78 -16.01 -15.37
CA PRO A 316 -0.62 -17.45 -15.57
C PRO A 316 0.26 -18.10 -14.49
N ASN A 317 0.57 -19.40 -14.62
CA ASN A 317 1.41 -20.15 -13.69
C ASN A 317 0.90 -20.06 -12.24
N CYS A 318 -0.39 -20.33 -12.06
CA CYS A 318 -1.03 -20.29 -10.75
C CYS A 318 -1.53 -21.67 -10.32
N SER A 319 -1.91 -21.81 -9.04
CA SER A 319 -2.58 -23.02 -8.57
C SER A 319 -4.10 -22.99 -8.72
N GLY A 320 -4.68 -21.86 -9.14
CA GLY A 320 -6.12 -21.68 -9.34
C GLY A 320 -6.82 -20.93 -8.19
N VAL A 321 -8.15 -21.09 -8.12
CA VAL A 321 -9.02 -20.32 -7.21
C VAL A 321 -10.01 -21.21 -6.45
N LEU A 322 -10.41 -20.79 -5.25
CA LEU A 322 -11.30 -21.50 -4.34
C LEU A 322 -12.34 -20.54 -3.74
N ASN A 323 -13.57 -21.00 -3.53
CA ASN A 323 -14.60 -20.33 -2.74
C ASN A 323 -15.38 -21.37 -1.91
N THR A 324 -15.36 -21.23 -0.58
CA THR A 324 -15.97 -22.18 0.36
C THR A 324 -17.41 -21.84 0.72
N SER A 325 -17.94 -20.70 0.25
CA SER A 325 -19.33 -20.31 0.47
C SER A 325 -20.27 -21.41 -0.03
N ARG A 326 -21.26 -21.77 0.78
CA ARG A 326 -22.16 -22.90 0.50
C ARG A 326 -22.99 -22.70 -0.77
N GLU A 327 -23.20 -21.44 -1.17
CA GLU A 327 -23.91 -21.08 -2.40
C GLU A 327 -23.09 -21.32 -3.66
N VAL A 328 -21.76 -21.38 -3.55
CA VAL A 328 -20.85 -21.52 -4.69
C VAL A 328 -20.14 -22.87 -4.66
N SER A 329 -19.44 -23.18 -3.57
CA SER A 329 -18.70 -24.43 -3.33
C SER A 329 -17.70 -24.76 -4.45
N LEU A 330 -16.83 -23.82 -4.79
CA LEU A 330 -15.91 -23.93 -5.93
C LEU A 330 -14.49 -24.31 -5.48
N ASN A 331 -13.93 -25.35 -6.11
CA ASN A 331 -12.50 -25.64 -6.09
C ASN A 331 -11.94 -25.76 -7.52
N ALA A 332 -11.73 -24.61 -8.18
CA ALA A 332 -11.11 -24.53 -9.50
C ALA A 332 -9.57 -24.42 -9.39
N SER A 333 -8.96 -25.41 -8.74
CA SER A 333 -7.53 -25.39 -8.41
C SER A 333 -6.90 -26.77 -8.55
N VAL A 334 -5.57 -26.82 -8.60
CA VAL A 334 -4.79 -28.08 -8.50
C VAL A 334 -4.50 -28.49 -7.06
N ILE A 335 -5.12 -27.83 -6.08
CA ILE A 335 -4.93 -28.08 -4.65
C ILE A 335 -5.87 -29.21 -4.21
N PRO A 336 -5.37 -30.30 -3.62
CA PRO A 336 -6.10 -31.57 -3.51
C PRO A 336 -7.32 -31.54 -2.59
N THR A 337 -7.41 -30.58 -1.67
CA THR A 337 -8.49 -30.52 -0.68
C THR A 337 -9.07 -29.12 -0.57
N LEU A 338 -10.39 -29.01 -0.55
CA LEU A 338 -11.06 -27.75 -0.21
C LEU A 338 -10.80 -27.43 1.28
N PRO A 339 -10.33 -26.21 1.60
CA PRO A 339 -10.12 -25.82 2.99
C PRO A 339 -11.43 -25.82 3.78
N LEU A 340 -11.32 -25.77 5.12
CA LEU A 340 -12.50 -25.60 5.97
C LEU A 340 -13.19 -24.26 5.60
N PRO A 341 -14.53 -24.20 5.56
CA PRO A 341 -15.23 -22.93 5.43
C PRO A 341 -14.91 -22.02 6.63
N GLY A 342 -14.67 -20.75 6.36
CA GLY A 342 -14.39 -19.74 7.37
C GLY A 342 -14.47 -18.34 6.77
N ARG A 343 -13.75 -17.40 7.37
CA ARG A 343 -13.91 -15.96 7.09
C ARG A 343 -12.66 -15.28 6.54
N ILE A 344 -11.65 -16.08 6.21
CA ILE A 344 -10.35 -15.58 5.76
C ILE A 344 -10.29 -15.56 4.24
N GLY A 345 -10.09 -14.38 3.66
CA GLY A 345 -9.68 -14.23 2.26
C GLY A 345 -8.16 -14.40 2.17
N PHE A 346 -7.67 -15.30 1.32
CA PHE A 346 -6.23 -15.57 1.22
C PHE A 346 -5.69 -15.46 -0.20
N LEU A 347 -4.69 -14.59 -0.39
CA LEU A 347 -3.91 -14.49 -1.63
C LEU A 347 -2.52 -15.12 -1.42
N SER A 348 -2.10 -15.96 -2.37
CA SER A 348 -0.71 -16.40 -2.45
C SER A 348 -0.13 -16.24 -3.86
N GLN A 349 0.96 -15.48 -3.97
CA GLN A 349 1.77 -15.43 -5.19
C GLN A 349 2.55 -16.74 -5.44
N SER A 350 2.77 -17.56 -4.40
CA SER A 350 3.37 -18.89 -4.53
C SER A 350 2.31 -19.99 -4.43
N GLY A 351 2.14 -20.78 -5.50
CA GLY A 351 1.17 -21.86 -5.55
C GLY A 351 1.45 -22.99 -4.55
N SER A 352 2.68 -23.50 -4.52
CA SER A 352 3.10 -24.59 -3.62
C SER A 352 3.05 -24.18 -2.15
N LEU A 353 3.46 -22.94 -1.84
CA LEU A 353 3.37 -22.43 -0.49
C LEU A 353 1.90 -22.22 -0.07
N GLY A 354 1.06 -21.71 -0.98
CA GLY A 354 -0.37 -21.57 -0.77
C GLY A 354 -1.03 -22.90 -0.42
N ALA A 355 -0.72 -23.98 -1.15
CA ALA A 355 -1.22 -25.32 -0.85
C ALA A 355 -0.79 -25.80 0.55
N ALA A 356 0.50 -25.68 0.89
CA ALA A 356 1.01 -26.08 2.20
C ALA A 356 0.37 -25.27 3.36
N ILE A 357 0.10 -23.99 3.13
CA ILE A 357 -0.59 -23.10 4.07
C ILE A 357 -2.03 -23.58 4.29
N LEU A 358 -2.77 -23.91 3.22
CA LEU A 358 -4.15 -24.41 3.35
C LEU A 358 -4.22 -25.75 4.11
N ASP A 359 -3.27 -26.66 3.87
CA ASP A 359 -3.18 -27.94 4.60
C ASP A 359 -2.90 -27.72 6.09
N LEU A 360 -1.96 -26.83 6.43
CA LEU A 360 -1.65 -26.47 7.82
C LEU A 360 -2.86 -25.83 8.52
N ALA A 361 -3.53 -24.91 7.86
CA ALA A 361 -4.71 -24.24 8.38
C ALA A 361 -5.85 -25.22 8.67
N ARG A 362 -6.06 -26.19 7.78
CA ARG A 362 -7.05 -27.26 7.97
C ARG A 362 -6.73 -28.09 9.21
N ALA A 363 -5.46 -28.45 9.43
CA ALA A 363 -5.03 -29.17 10.63
C ALA A 363 -5.24 -28.36 11.93
N GLN A 364 -5.22 -27.03 11.84
CA GLN A 364 -5.43 -26.12 12.97
C GLN A 364 -6.89 -25.71 13.18
N GLY A 365 -7.81 -26.09 12.30
CA GLY A 365 -9.24 -25.71 12.39
C GLY A 365 -9.54 -24.30 11.86
N THR A 366 -8.59 -23.68 11.17
CA THR A 366 -8.73 -22.37 10.53
C THR A 366 -9.40 -22.52 9.17
N GLY A 367 -10.46 -21.73 8.95
CA GLY A 367 -11.23 -21.76 7.71
C GLY A 367 -11.07 -20.51 6.86
N PHE A 368 -11.31 -20.65 5.56
CA PHE A 368 -11.19 -19.58 4.56
C PHE A 368 -12.53 -19.33 3.90
N SER A 369 -12.82 -18.09 3.51
CA SER A 369 -13.95 -17.74 2.65
C SER A 369 -13.59 -18.02 1.20
N SER A 370 -12.42 -17.57 0.77
CA SER A 370 -11.89 -17.77 -0.57
C SER A 370 -10.38 -17.76 -0.60
N PHE A 371 -9.82 -18.37 -1.64
CA PHE A 371 -8.38 -18.40 -1.88
C PHE A 371 -8.08 -18.15 -3.36
N VAL A 372 -7.04 -17.36 -3.61
CA VAL A 372 -6.55 -17.07 -4.96
C VAL A 372 -5.04 -17.30 -4.99
N SER A 373 -4.60 -18.17 -5.89
CA SER A 373 -3.21 -18.20 -6.31
C SER A 373 -3.03 -17.29 -7.52
N SER A 374 -2.24 -16.22 -7.41
CA SER A 374 -2.08 -15.26 -8.51
C SER A 374 -0.95 -15.64 -9.49
N GLY A 375 -0.07 -16.57 -9.11
CA GLY A 375 1.07 -16.97 -9.94
C GLY A 375 1.92 -15.76 -10.34
N ASN A 376 2.12 -15.59 -11.65
CA ASN A 376 2.87 -14.46 -12.22
C ASN A 376 2.22 -13.09 -11.95
N ASN A 377 0.97 -13.04 -11.47
CA ASN A 377 0.27 -11.80 -11.09
C ASN A 377 0.23 -10.79 -12.25
N ALA A 378 -0.15 -11.25 -13.45
CA ALA A 378 -0.09 -10.44 -14.68
C ALA A 378 -1.25 -9.43 -14.82
N ASP A 379 -2.38 -9.67 -14.13
CA ASP A 379 -3.57 -8.81 -14.20
C ASP A 379 -4.21 -8.62 -12.82
N ILE A 380 -4.98 -9.60 -12.32
CA ILE A 380 -5.62 -9.48 -10.99
C ILE A 380 -4.56 -9.43 -9.90
N SER A 381 -4.60 -8.35 -9.12
CA SER A 381 -3.61 -8.01 -8.11
C SER A 381 -4.13 -8.20 -6.68
N ALA A 382 -3.25 -8.04 -5.68
CA ALA A 382 -3.64 -7.96 -4.28
C ALA A 382 -4.61 -6.80 -4.00
N THR A 383 -4.46 -5.68 -4.72
CA THR A 383 -5.33 -4.51 -4.60
C THR A 383 -6.76 -4.84 -5.01
N ASP A 384 -6.96 -5.55 -6.12
CA ASP A 384 -8.29 -5.97 -6.58
C ASP A 384 -8.97 -6.91 -5.57
N LEU A 385 -8.21 -7.86 -5.02
CA LEU A 385 -8.71 -8.84 -4.06
C LEU A 385 -9.07 -8.22 -2.72
N VAL A 386 -8.26 -7.28 -2.20
CA VAL A 386 -8.59 -6.55 -0.97
C VAL A 386 -9.88 -5.75 -1.15
N GLN A 387 -10.09 -5.10 -2.30
CA GLN A 387 -11.34 -4.39 -2.60
C GLN A 387 -12.55 -5.32 -2.72
N TYR A 388 -12.35 -6.54 -3.24
CA TYR A 388 -13.38 -7.57 -3.24
C TYR A 388 -13.75 -8.01 -1.82
N TRP A 389 -12.76 -8.38 -1.02
CA TRP A 389 -12.97 -8.86 0.35
C TRP A 389 -13.52 -7.79 1.29
N GLU A 390 -13.18 -6.52 1.07
CA GLU A 390 -13.76 -5.40 1.82
C GLU A 390 -15.29 -5.32 1.67
N ALA A 391 -15.83 -5.76 0.53
CA ALA A 391 -17.27 -5.76 0.26
C ALA A 391 -17.95 -7.13 0.47
N ASP A 392 -17.18 -8.19 0.69
CA ASP A 392 -17.67 -9.55 0.83
C ASP A 392 -18.12 -9.83 2.29
N PRO A 393 -19.41 -10.07 2.55
CA PRO A 393 -19.90 -10.30 3.92
C PRO A 393 -19.37 -11.59 4.55
N ASP A 394 -18.89 -12.54 3.74
CA ASP A 394 -18.31 -13.80 4.22
C ASP A 394 -16.85 -13.62 4.67
N THR A 395 -16.20 -12.51 4.32
CA THR A 395 -14.78 -12.25 4.64
C THR A 395 -14.63 -11.17 5.70
N ASN A 396 -13.85 -11.45 6.76
CA ASN A 396 -13.58 -10.50 7.83
C ASN A 396 -12.10 -10.44 8.25
N LEU A 397 -11.22 -11.11 7.51
CA LEU A 397 -9.78 -11.07 7.68
C LEU A 397 -9.12 -11.39 6.34
N VAL A 398 -8.06 -10.66 6.01
CA VAL A 398 -7.26 -10.92 4.79
C VAL A 398 -5.87 -11.41 5.16
N MET A 399 -5.44 -12.47 4.49
CA MET A 399 -4.06 -12.97 4.50
C MET A 399 -3.43 -12.77 3.13
N LEU A 400 -2.20 -12.27 3.11
CA LEU A 400 -1.44 -12.03 1.88
C LEU A 400 -0.06 -12.68 2.00
N TYR A 401 0.27 -13.57 1.06
CA TYR A 401 1.65 -13.92 0.76
C TYR A 401 2.08 -13.16 -0.51
N LEU A 402 2.96 -12.18 -0.31
CA LEU A 402 3.42 -11.27 -1.36
C LEU A 402 4.90 -11.50 -1.64
N GLU A 403 5.28 -11.45 -2.90
CA GLU A 403 6.64 -11.32 -3.40
C GLU A 403 6.84 -9.94 -4.05
N THR A 404 5.80 -9.42 -4.72
CA THR A 404 5.72 -8.07 -5.30
C THR A 404 4.36 -7.42 -4.97
N PHE A 405 4.31 -6.09 -5.01
CA PHE A 405 3.10 -5.31 -4.67
C PHE A 405 2.31 -4.83 -5.90
N GLY A 406 2.80 -5.00 -7.12
CA GLY A 406 2.25 -4.30 -8.29
C GLY A 406 2.47 -2.80 -8.16
N ASP A 407 1.39 -2.00 -8.16
CA ASP A 407 1.38 -0.58 -7.78
C ASP A 407 1.30 -0.45 -6.24
N PRO A 408 2.41 -0.10 -5.55
CA PRO A 408 2.41 -0.05 -4.10
C PRO A 408 1.65 1.15 -3.52
N ARG A 409 1.50 2.25 -4.27
CA ARG A 409 0.78 3.44 -3.80
C ARG A 409 -0.71 3.17 -3.77
N GLU A 410 -1.24 2.62 -4.87
CA GLU A 410 -2.63 2.20 -4.92
C GLU A 410 -2.91 1.11 -3.87
N PHE A 411 -2.02 0.11 -3.77
CA PHE A 411 -2.14 -0.93 -2.75
C PHE A 411 -2.16 -0.36 -1.32
N SER A 412 -1.27 0.58 -1.00
CA SER A 412 -1.22 1.23 0.32
C SER A 412 -2.51 1.98 0.65
N HIS A 413 -3.05 2.75 -0.31
CA HIS A 413 -4.31 3.47 -0.14
C HIS A 413 -5.50 2.53 0.10
N VAL A 414 -5.65 1.52 -0.75
CA VAL A 414 -6.72 0.52 -0.64
C VAL A 414 -6.59 -0.27 0.67
N ALA A 415 -5.39 -0.72 1.00
CA ALA A 415 -5.15 -1.47 2.23
C ALA A 415 -5.39 -0.61 3.47
N ARG A 416 -4.98 0.66 3.49
CA ARG A 416 -5.28 1.60 4.59
C ARG A 416 -6.76 1.74 4.83
N ARG A 417 -7.56 1.86 3.77
CA ARG A 417 -9.02 1.95 3.86
C ARG A 417 -9.62 0.64 4.41
N ALA A 418 -9.31 -0.49 3.77
CA ALA A 418 -9.84 -1.78 4.17
C ALA A 418 -9.41 -2.19 5.59
N ALA A 419 -8.17 -1.88 6.00
CA ALA A 419 -7.65 -2.13 7.35
C ALA A 419 -8.42 -1.40 8.46
N ARG A 420 -9.24 -0.39 8.15
CA ARG A 420 -10.10 0.28 9.15
C ARG A 420 -11.32 -0.55 9.53
N THR A 421 -11.77 -1.45 8.68
CA THR A 421 -12.93 -2.32 8.92
C THR A 421 -12.51 -3.77 9.16
N MET A 422 -11.43 -4.21 8.51
CA MET A 422 -11.02 -5.60 8.45
C MET A 422 -9.49 -5.75 8.57
N PRO A 423 -8.96 -6.60 9.47
CA PRO A 423 -7.51 -6.81 9.59
C PRO A 423 -6.91 -7.43 8.31
N ILE A 424 -5.75 -6.90 7.91
CA ILE A 424 -4.94 -7.41 6.79
C ILE A 424 -3.60 -7.87 7.34
N LEU A 425 -3.28 -9.16 7.17
CA LEU A 425 -1.99 -9.73 7.55
C LEU A 425 -1.18 -10.07 6.30
N ALA A 426 0.12 -9.78 6.34
CA ALA A 426 1.01 -10.06 5.22
C ALA A 426 2.30 -10.76 5.65
N VAL A 427 2.72 -11.76 4.86
CA VAL A 427 4.09 -12.27 4.82
C VAL A 427 4.70 -11.88 3.49
N LYS A 428 5.89 -11.26 3.56
CA LYS A 428 6.65 -10.83 2.37
C LYS A 428 7.86 -11.73 2.16
N GLY A 429 7.93 -12.38 1.00
CA GLY A 429 9.13 -13.07 0.52
C GLY A 429 10.24 -12.07 0.15
N GLY A 430 11.49 -12.53 0.17
CA GLY A 430 12.63 -11.74 -0.33
C GLY A 430 13.16 -10.63 0.60
N ARG A 431 12.95 -10.74 1.92
CA ARG A 431 13.28 -9.68 2.92
C ARG A 431 14.77 -9.32 3.04
N SER A 432 15.67 -10.19 2.60
CA SER A 432 17.11 -9.99 2.69
C SER A 432 17.71 -9.98 1.29
N ALA A 433 18.91 -9.43 1.13
CA ALA A 433 19.66 -9.51 -0.13
C ALA A 433 19.76 -10.94 -0.67
N ALA A 434 19.92 -11.94 0.21
CA ALA A 434 19.94 -13.34 -0.19
C ALA A 434 18.54 -13.84 -0.58
N GLY A 435 17.51 -13.52 0.20
CA GLY A 435 16.13 -13.93 -0.10
C GLY A 435 15.59 -13.29 -1.38
N ALA A 436 15.91 -12.02 -1.64
CA ALA A 436 15.50 -11.33 -2.87
C ALA A 436 16.18 -11.94 -4.10
N ARG A 437 17.48 -12.27 -4.01
CA ARG A 437 18.15 -13.03 -5.08
C ARG A 437 17.49 -14.39 -5.32
N ALA A 438 17.18 -15.13 -4.25
CA ALA A 438 16.48 -16.40 -4.36
C ALA A 438 15.11 -16.23 -5.05
N ALA A 439 14.33 -15.23 -4.66
CA ALA A 439 13.04 -14.92 -5.30
C ALA A 439 13.18 -14.58 -6.79
N THR A 440 14.25 -13.88 -7.21
CA THR A 440 14.50 -13.60 -8.63
C THR A 440 15.01 -14.81 -9.43
N THR A 441 15.64 -15.79 -8.79
CA THR A 441 16.12 -17.03 -9.43
C THR A 441 15.09 -18.15 -9.39
N SER A 442 14.05 -18.02 -8.57
CA SER A 442 13.03 -19.03 -8.35
C SER A 442 11.68 -18.52 -8.87
N HIS A 443 11.21 -19.11 -9.98
CA HIS A 443 9.82 -19.09 -10.46
C HIS A 443 9.13 -17.75 -10.79
N SER A 444 9.69 -16.57 -10.49
CA SER A 444 8.97 -15.30 -10.69
C SER A 444 9.20 -14.62 -12.04
N GLY A 445 10.22 -15.01 -12.83
CA GLY A 445 10.51 -14.45 -14.17
C GLY A 445 10.86 -12.96 -14.23
N VAL A 446 10.59 -12.22 -13.16
CA VAL A 446 10.82 -10.78 -13.03
C VAL A 446 12.28 -10.57 -12.66
N VAL A 447 13.09 -10.30 -13.69
CA VAL A 447 14.49 -9.88 -13.53
C VAL A 447 14.53 -8.44 -13.03
N VAL A 448 14.27 -8.22 -11.75
CA VAL A 448 14.69 -6.99 -11.07
C VAL A 448 16.10 -7.25 -10.54
N ARG A 449 17.12 -6.65 -11.15
CA ARG A 449 18.48 -6.61 -10.61
C ARG A 449 18.59 -5.43 -9.64
N PRO A 450 18.51 -5.61 -8.31
CA PRO A 450 18.69 -4.50 -7.39
C PRO A 450 20.18 -4.38 -7.05
N SER A 451 20.68 -3.15 -6.98
CA SER A 451 21.99 -2.86 -6.38
C SER A 451 21.97 -3.15 -4.87
N ALA A 452 23.13 -3.38 -4.26
CA ALA A 452 23.24 -3.65 -2.82
C ALA A 452 22.68 -2.51 -1.94
N ILE A 453 22.69 -1.27 -2.45
CA ILE A 453 22.09 -0.09 -1.79
C ILE A 453 20.55 -0.17 -1.84
N ARG A 454 19.95 -0.61 -2.96
CA ARG A 454 18.48 -0.81 -3.10
C ARG A 454 17.90 -1.87 -2.15
N LEU A 455 18.69 -2.89 -1.82
CA LEU A 455 18.26 -3.94 -0.88
C LEU A 455 18.20 -3.45 0.56
N ALA A 456 19.02 -2.46 0.92
CA ALA A 456 18.98 -1.85 2.25
C ALA A 456 17.84 -0.83 2.40
N THR A 457 17.41 -0.16 1.30
CA THR A 457 16.31 0.82 1.32
C THR A 457 14.92 0.20 1.08
N SER A 458 14.83 -0.92 0.36
CA SER A 458 13.55 -1.57 0.05
C SER A 458 12.81 -2.14 1.27
N SER A 459 13.49 -2.82 2.20
CA SER A 459 12.83 -3.40 3.37
C SER A 459 12.27 -2.34 4.32
N VAL A 460 12.98 -1.22 4.46
CA VAL A 460 12.60 -0.09 5.31
C VAL A 460 11.37 0.62 4.74
N SER A 461 11.33 0.81 3.41
CA SER A 461 10.18 1.41 2.70
C SER A 461 8.95 0.50 2.73
N GLU A 462 9.15 -0.82 2.58
CA GLU A 462 8.09 -1.82 2.74
C GLU A 462 7.51 -1.84 4.17
N ASP A 463 8.36 -1.78 5.19
CA ASP A 463 7.93 -1.72 6.59
C ASP A 463 7.14 -0.44 6.87
N ALA A 464 7.61 0.70 6.33
CA ALA A 464 6.89 1.97 6.40
C ALA A 464 5.51 1.88 5.75
N LEU A 465 5.42 1.29 4.55
CA LEU A 465 4.15 1.08 3.86
C LEU A 465 3.20 0.24 4.70
N PHE A 466 3.64 -0.93 5.18
CA PHE A 466 2.78 -1.81 5.95
C PHE A 466 2.27 -1.13 7.22
N GLN A 467 3.16 -0.44 7.94
CA GLN A 467 2.79 0.27 9.16
C GLN A 467 1.80 1.41 8.88
N GLN A 468 2.01 2.21 7.84
CA GLN A 468 1.13 3.34 7.48
C GLN A 468 -0.22 2.85 6.95
N ALA A 469 -0.24 1.74 6.22
CA ALA A 469 -1.45 1.10 5.70
C ALA A 469 -2.21 0.25 6.73
N GLY A 470 -1.68 0.09 7.95
CA GLY A 470 -2.31 -0.75 8.98
C GLY A 470 -2.23 -2.25 8.69
N ILE A 471 -1.35 -2.66 7.78
CA ILE A 471 -1.09 -4.06 7.46
C ILE A 471 -0.21 -4.66 8.56
N ILE A 472 -0.65 -5.79 9.11
CA ILE A 472 0.09 -6.54 10.11
C ILE A 472 1.13 -7.40 9.41
N ARG A 473 2.36 -6.87 9.29
CA ARG A 473 3.49 -7.63 8.74
C ARG A 473 3.96 -8.69 9.74
N THR A 474 4.01 -9.93 9.29
CA THR A 474 4.58 -11.05 10.06
C THR A 474 5.89 -11.54 9.42
N ALA A 475 6.78 -12.10 10.24
CA ALA A 475 8.09 -12.57 9.79
C ALA A 475 8.06 -14.00 9.26
N THR A 476 7.09 -14.82 9.72
CA THR A 476 6.97 -16.23 9.35
C THR A 476 5.50 -16.62 9.12
N LEU A 477 5.27 -17.73 8.42
CA LEU A 477 3.92 -18.27 8.24
C LEU A 477 3.30 -18.73 9.57
N ALA A 478 4.10 -19.27 10.49
CA ALA A 478 3.61 -19.66 11.81
C ALA A 478 3.08 -18.43 12.58
N GLU A 479 3.77 -17.30 12.48
CA GLU A 479 3.33 -16.04 13.07
C GLU A 479 2.10 -15.46 12.37
N LEU A 480 2.02 -15.56 11.03
CA LEU A 480 0.85 -15.17 10.25
C LEU A 480 -0.41 -15.89 10.75
N PHE A 481 -0.34 -17.22 10.86
CA PHE A 481 -1.45 -18.05 11.34
C PHE A 481 -1.77 -17.82 12.80
N GLY A 482 -0.75 -17.78 13.65
CA GLY A 482 -0.92 -17.53 15.07
C GLY A 482 -1.64 -16.20 15.30
N THR A 483 -1.31 -15.17 14.54
CA THR A 483 -1.97 -13.86 14.65
C THR A 483 -3.37 -13.87 14.03
N ALA A 484 -3.56 -14.56 12.91
CA ALA A 484 -4.88 -14.67 12.26
C ALA A 484 -5.93 -15.33 13.17
N GLN A 485 -5.55 -16.33 13.97
CA GLN A 485 -6.46 -16.96 14.94
C GLN A 485 -6.97 -15.95 15.99
N VAL A 486 -6.12 -15.09 16.54
CA VAL A 486 -6.56 -14.03 17.49
C VAL A 486 -7.54 -13.09 16.82
N LEU A 487 -7.21 -12.60 15.62
CA LEU A 487 -8.00 -11.58 14.94
C LEU A 487 -9.32 -12.12 14.37
N SER A 488 -9.39 -13.42 14.07
CA SER A 488 -10.61 -14.11 13.62
C SER A 488 -11.54 -14.44 14.78
N ASP A 489 -10.99 -14.94 15.89
CA ASP A 489 -11.77 -15.66 16.90
C ASP A 489 -11.92 -14.89 18.23
N GLN A 490 -11.20 -13.77 18.42
CA GLN A 490 -11.22 -12.97 19.64
C GLN A 490 -11.55 -11.49 19.37
N PRO A 491 -12.14 -10.77 20.34
CA PRO A 491 -12.27 -9.32 20.24
C PRO A 491 -10.89 -8.64 20.20
N LEU A 492 -10.83 -7.42 19.66
CA LEU A 492 -9.60 -6.63 19.69
C LEU A 492 -9.28 -6.15 21.12
N PRO A 493 -8.00 -6.18 21.56
CA PRO A 493 -7.60 -5.65 22.86
C PRO A 493 -7.94 -4.16 22.99
N ALA A 494 -8.54 -3.78 24.12
CA ALA A 494 -8.86 -2.37 24.41
C ALA A 494 -7.62 -1.54 24.79
N GLY A 495 -6.55 -2.21 25.20
CA GLY A 495 -5.28 -1.63 25.62
C GLY A 495 -4.17 -2.67 25.54
N ASN A 496 -3.04 -2.40 26.21
CA ASN A 496 -1.85 -3.26 26.17
C ASN A 496 -1.56 -3.98 27.48
N ARG A 497 -2.45 -3.93 28.48
CA ARG A 497 -2.22 -4.54 29.79
C ARG A 497 -2.68 -5.99 29.80
N VAL A 498 -1.79 -6.91 30.17
CA VAL A 498 -2.01 -8.35 30.08
C VAL A 498 -1.99 -8.99 31.46
N GLY A 499 -3.02 -9.78 31.75
CA GLY A 499 -3.04 -10.70 32.89
C GLY A 499 -2.55 -12.07 32.46
N ILE A 500 -1.59 -12.64 33.18
CA ILE A 500 -1.04 -13.97 32.88
C ILE A 500 -1.46 -14.94 33.99
N ILE A 501 -1.99 -16.10 33.60
CA ILE A 501 -2.35 -17.19 34.51
C ILE A 501 -1.55 -18.41 34.10
N THR A 502 -0.91 -19.09 35.05
CA THR A 502 -0.11 -20.28 34.78
C THR A 502 -0.20 -21.29 35.92
N ASN A 503 -0.05 -22.59 35.65
CA ASN A 503 0.15 -23.61 36.69
C ASN A 503 1.64 -23.95 36.94
N ALA A 504 2.56 -23.24 36.28
CA ALA A 504 4.00 -23.36 36.48
C ALA A 504 4.71 -22.01 36.31
N GLY A 505 5.66 -21.72 37.22
CA GLY A 505 6.30 -20.40 37.27
C GLY A 505 7.17 -20.05 36.05
N GLY A 506 8.02 -20.97 35.59
CA GLY A 506 8.97 -20.72 34.49
C GLY A 506 8.32 -20.17 33.20
N PRO A 507 7.29 -20.84 32.65
CA PRO A 507 6.54 -20.32 31.51
C PRO A 507 5.90 -18.96 31.72
N GLY A 508 5.46 -18.65 32.95
CA GLY A 508 4.92 -17.33 33.29
C GLY A 508 5.96 -16.22 33.15
N VAL A 509 7.20 -16.47 33.58
CA VAL A 509 8.31 -15.52 33.43
C VAL A 509 8.61 -15.26 31.96
N LEU A 510 8.78 -16.32 31.15
CA LEU A 510 9.02 -16.18 29.71
C LEU A 510 7.89 -15.44 28.99
N CYS A 511 6.65 -15.65 29.42
CA CYS A 511 5.49 -14.95 28.91
C CYS A 511 5.55 -13.45 29.23
N ALA A 512 5.89 -13.08 30.47
CA ALA A 512 5.98 -11.68 30.88
C ALA A 512 7.08 -10.93 30.12
N ASP A 513 8.28 -11.51 30.01
CA ASP A 513 9.38 -10.95 29.22
C ASP A 513 8.98 -10.76 27.74
N SER A 514 8.26 -11.74 27.19
CA SER A 514 7.76 -11.69 25.81
C SER A 514 6.69 -10.63 25.63
N CYS A 515 5.83 -10.39 26.62
CA CYS A 515 4.84 -9.32 26.57
C CYS A 515 5.54 -7.95 26.48
N GLU A 516 6.47 -7.67 27.38
CA GLU A 516 7.23 -6.41 27.43
C GLU A 516 7.98 -6.16 26.11
N PHE A 517 8.65 -7.17 25.56
CA PHE A 517 9.36 -7.06 24.27
C PHE A 517 8.43 -6.75 23.07
N ARG A 518 7.13 -7.02 23.20
CA ARG A 518 6.12 -6.77 22.16
C ARG A 518 5.30 -5.51 22.41
N GLY A 519 5.66 -4.70 23.41
CA GLY A 519 4.95 -3.47 23.78
C GLY A 519 3.67 -3.70 24.58
N LEU A 520 3.46 -4.92 25.09
CA LEU A 520 2.45 -5.24 26.07
C LEU A 520 3.01 -5.00 27.47
N LYS A 521 2.15 -4.68 28.44
CA LYS A 521 2.52 -4.43 29.83
C LYS A 521 1.95 -5.52 30.73
N VAL A 522 2.72 -5.96 31.72
CA VAL A 522 2.26 -6.91 32.75
C VAL A 522 2.14 -6.15 34.08
N PRO A 523 1.00 -5.49 34.36
CA PRO A 523 0.88 -4.61 35.51
C PRO A 523 0.83 -5.37 36.83
N GLU A 524 1.23 -4.70 37.91
CA GLU A 524 0.97 -5.15 39.27
C GLU A 524 -0.54 -5.24 39.53
N LEU A 525 -0.95 -6.26 40.30
CA LEU A 525 -2.35 -6.48 40.62
C LEU A 525 -2.81 -5.56 41.76
N GLN A 526 -4.04 -5.04 41.65
CA GLN A 526 -4.69 -4.31 42.75
C GLN A 526 -4.97 -5.24 43.93
N GLU A 527 -5.03 -4.67 45.14
CA GLU A 527 -5.23 -5.45 46.38
C GLU A 527 -6.55 -6.22 46.39
N GLU A 528 -7.61 -5.68 45.78
CA GLU A 528 -8.90 -6.35 45.64
C GLU A 528 -8.80 -7.62 44.79
N VAL A 529 -8.01 -7.57 43.71
CA VAL A 529 -7.77 -8.71 42.82
C VAL A 529 -6.87 -9.74 43.52
N LYS A 530 -5.83 -9.27 44.24
CA LYS A 530 -4.98 -10.15 45.06
C LYS A 530 -5.79 -10.91 46.10
N ALA A 531 -6.71 -10.25 46.79
CA ALA A 531 -7.59 -10.87 47.78
C ALA A 531 -8.49 -11.96 47.17
N ALA A 532 -9.04 -11.73 45.97
CA ALA A 532 -9.85 -12.72 45.26
C ALA A 532 -9.06 -13.96 44.81
N LEU A 533 -7.74 -13.81 44.59
CA LEU A 533 -6.82 -14.86 44.12
C LEU A 533 -6.08 -15.59 45.25
N ALA A 534 -6.04 -15.04 46.47
CA ALA A 534 -5.22 -15.55 47.57
C ALA A 534 -5.46 -17.03 47.91
N GLY A 535 -6.68 -17.54 47.74
CA GLY A 535 -7.03 -18.95 47.98
C GLY A 535 -6.76 -19.90 46.81
N LEU A 536 -6.25 -19.40 45.68
CA LEU A 536 -6.00 -20.17 44.44
C LEU A 536 -4.50 -20.37 44.17
N VAL A 537 -3.65 -19.60 44.84
CA VAL A 537 -2.19 -19.69 44.75
C VAL A 537 -1.61 -20.51 45.92
N PRO A 538 -0.40 -21.08 45.80
CA PRO A 538 0.27 -21.70 46.93
C PRO A 538 0.39 -20.73 48.10
N SER A 539 0.09 -21.17 49.33
CA SER A 539 0.12 -20.32 50.54
C SER A 539 1.51 -19.75 50.87
N THR A 540 2.56 -20.29 50.26
CA THR A 540 3.96 -19.84 50.38
C THR A 540 4.37 -18.83 49.31
N ALA A 541 3.52 -18.58 48.31
CA ALA A 541 3.80 -17.69 47.18
C ALA A 541 3.10 -16.33 47.35
N LEU A 542 3.70 -15.29 46.77
CA LEU A 542 3.08 -13.95 46.68
C LEU A 542 2.07 -13.92 45.53
N VAL A 543 0.94 -13.24 45.75
CA VAL A 543 -0.04 -13.00 44.68
C VAL A 543 0.40 -11.79 43.86
N HIS A 544 0.91 -12.05 42.65
CA HIS A 544 1.27 -11.01 41.68
C HIS A 544 0.91 -11.47 40.26
N ASN A 545 1.11 -10.60 39.27
CA ASN A 545 1.04 -10.94 37.86
C ASN A 545 2.46 -11.31 37.40
N PRO A 546 2.73 -12.46 36.77
CA PRO A 546 1.83 -13.60 36.47
C PRO A 546 1.27 -14.33 37.70
N VAL A 547 -0.01 -14.72 37.63
CA VAL A 547 -0.69 -15.52 38.67
C VAL A 547 -0.32 -17.00 38.49
N THR A 548 0.43 -17.55 39.45
CA THR A 548 0.83 -18.97 39.44
C THR A 548 -0.07 -19.79 40.35
N LEU A 549 -0.98 -20.56 39.75
CA LEU A 549 -1.86 -21.52 40.42
C LEU A 549 -1.10 -22.76 40.91
N LEU A 550 -1.78 -23.61 41.68
CA LEU A 550 -1.28 -24.94 42.04
C LEU A 550 -0.99 -25.77 40.78
N ALA A 551 0.03 -26.63 40.85
CA ALA A 551 0.48 -27.47 39.73
C ALA A 551 -0.66 -28.34 39.14
N GLN A 552 -1.54 -28.81 40.02
CA GLN A 552 -2.71 -29.65 39.76
C GLN A 552 -4.04 -28.87 39.74
N ALA A 553 -3.99 -27.57 39.44
CA ALA A 553 -5.17 -26.71 39.43
C ALA A 553 -6.33 -27.31 38.61
N SER A 554 -7.50 -27.35 39.23
CA SER A 554 -8.76 -27.82 38.69
C SER A 554 -9.41 -26.82 37.74
N ALA A 555 -10.42 -27.28 37.00
CA ALA A 555 -11.22 -26.42 36.13
C ALA A 555 -11.82 -25.20 36.86
N ASP A 556 -12.32 -25.38 38.09
CA ASP A 556 -12.90 -24.28 38.87
C ASP A 556 -11.84 -23.25 39.30
N GLU A 557 -10.64 -23.69 39.64
CA GLU A 557 -9.54 -22.79 40.03
C GLU A 557 -9.07 -21.94 38.83
N PHE A 558 -8.92 -22.54 37.64
CA PHE A 558 -8.68 -21.79 36.41
C PHE A 558 -9.82 -20.80 36.14
N ARG A 559 -11.07 -21.26 36.22
CA ARG A 559 -12.25 -20.42 35.97
C ARG A 559 -12.30 -19.20 36.87
N ARG A 560 -12.10 -19.40 38.18
CA ARG A 560 -12.10 -18.33 39.19
C ARG A 560 -10.95 -17.35 38.99
N ALA A 561 -9.74 -17.84 38.70
CA ALA A 561 -8.58 -16.98 38.46
C ALA A 561 -8.78 -16.10 37.22
N ILE A 562 -9.28 -16.68 36.13
CA ILE A 562 -9.62 -15.96 34.90
C ILE A 562 -10.68 -14.90 35.18
N THR A 563 -11.75 -15.27 35.88
CA THR A 563 -12.85 -14.35 36.21
C THR A 563 -12.36 -13.16 37.04
N ALA A 564 -11.48 -13.39 38.01
CA ALA A 564 -10.90 -12.34 38.84
C ALA A 564 -10.03 -11.36 38.03
N LEU A 565 -9.14 -11.86 37.16
CA LEU A 565 -8.30 -10.99 36.33
C LEU A 565 -9.11 -10.26 35.24
N ALA A 566 -10.04 -10.94 34.56
CA ALA A 566 -10.89 -10.33 33.54
C ALA A 566 -11.82 -9.23 34.09
N GLY A 567 -12.20 -9.33 35.37
CA GLY A 567 -12.98 -8.30 36.06
C GLY A 567 -12.17 -7.07 36.47
N SER A 568 -10.83 -7.13 36.42
CA SER A 568 -9.96 -6.01 36.75
C SER A 568 -10.00 -4.94 35.67
N LYS A 569 -10.03 -3.67 36.09
CA LYS A 569 -9.88 -2.53 35.17
C LYS A 569 -8.47 -2.37 34.64
N ASP A 570 -7.51 -3.11 35.21
CA ASP A 570 -6.09 -3.07 34.84
C ASP A 570 -5.66 -4.17 33.87
N VAL A 571 -6.60 -4.95 33.36
CA VAL A 571 -6.33 -6.03 32.41
C VAL A 571 -7.19 -5.84 31.16
N ASP A 572 -6.53 -5.79 30.00
CA ASP A 572 -7.15 -5.60 28.69
C ASP A 572 -7.15 -6.89 27.85
N ALA A 573 -6.33 -7.88 28.22
CA ALA A 573 -6.24 -9.20 27.60
C ALA A 573 -5.66 -10.24 28.57
N LEU A 574 -5.89 -11.54 28.30
CA LEU A 574 -5.41 -12.65 29.12
C LEU A 574 -4.58 -13.66 28.33
N ILE A 575 -3.50 -14.14 28.96
CA ILE A 575 -2.72 -15.30 28.50
C ILE A 575 -2.82 -16.40 29.57
N ILE A 576 -3.36 -17.56 29.19
CA ILE A 576 -3.55 -18.70 30.09
C ILE A 576 -2.58 -19.81 29.69
N ILE A 577 -1.71 -20.21 30.61
CA ILE A 577 -0.64 -21.18 30.37
C ILE A 577 -0.91 -22.45 31.17
N TYR A 578 -0.89 -23.58 30.48
CA TYR A 578 -0.96 -24.89 31.06
C TYR A 578 0.30 -25.70 30.70
N THR A 579 0.89 -26.30 31.72
CA THR A 579 1.94 -27.30 31.61
C THR A 579 1.51 -28.61 32.27
N PRO A 580 1.71 -29.77 31.63
CA PRO A 580 1.46 -31.05 32.26
C PRO A 580 2.33 -31.25 33.51
N GLN A 581 1.68 -31.42 34.64
CA GLN A 581 2.25 -31.80 35.94
C GLN A 581 1.66 -33.15 36.39
N VAL A 582 2.35 -33.85 37.30
CA VAL A 582 1.84 -35.10 37.87
C VAL A 582 0.49 -34.85 38.54
N GLY A 583 -0.56 -35.53 38.07
CA GLY A 583 -1.92 -35.40 38.60
C GLY A 583 -2.74 -34.23 38.03
N SER A 584 -2.19 -33.44 37.12
CA SER A 584 -2.93 -32.40 36.38
C SER A 584 -3.56 -32.96 35.09
N ASN A 585 -4.59 -32.27 34.57
CA ASN A 585 -5.31 -32.67 33.37
C ASN A 585 -5.55 -31.47 32.45
N ALA A 586 -5.14 -31.59 31.19
CA ALA A 586 -5.30 -30.54 30.18
C ALA A 586 -6.77 -30.22 29.90
N GLU A 587 -7.65 -31.23 29.94
CA GLU A 587 -9.09 -31.05 29.70
C GLU A 587 -9.77 -30.26 30.82
N ASP A 588 -9.28 -30.35 32.05
CA ASP A 588 -9.81 -29.56 33.17
C ASP A 588 -9.40 -28.09 33.01
N ALA A 589 -8.15 -27.81 32.65
CA ALA A 589 -7.70 -26.45 32.33
C ALA A 589 -8.51 -25.85 31.18
N ALA A 590 -8.70 -26.59 30.07
CA ALA A 590 -9.48 -26.12 28.93
C ALA A 590 -10.94 -25.84 29.29
N ARG A 591 -11.57 -26.70 30.10
CA ARG A 591 -12.94 -26.49 30.59
C ARG A 591 -13.03 -25.24 31.46
N GLY A 592 -12.07 -25.04 32.36
CA GLY A 592 -12.01 -23.83 33.19
C GLY A 592 -11.89 -22.55 32.37
N VAL A 593 -11.10 -22.57 31.29
CA VAL A 593 -10.99 -21.46 30.34
C VAL A 593 -12.32 -21.17 29.66
N MET A 594 -12.97 -22.20 29.12
CA MET A 594 -14.25 -22.05 28.41
C MET A 594 -15.40 -21.61 29.31
N ASP A 595 -15.51 -22.20 30.51
CA ASP A 595 -16.52 -21.84 31.50
C ASP A 595 -16.35 -20.38 31.96
N ALA A 596 -15.11 -19.90 32.10
CA ALA A 596 -14.86 -18.50 32.41
C ALA A 596 -15.24 -17.62 31.23
N ALA A 597 -14.73 -17.89 30.04
CA ALA A 597 -14.99 -17.09 28.86
C ALA A 597 -16.50 -16.99 28.52
N ALA A 598 -17.28 -18.05 28.78
CA ALA A 598 -18.73 -18.06 28.62
C ALA A 598 -19.51 -17.30 29.72
N SER A 599 -18.92 -17.11 30.91
CA SER A 599 -19.57 -16.45 32.05
C SER A 599 -19.20 -14.98 32.23
N LEU A 600 -18.22 -14.47 31.48
CA LEU A 600 -17.80 -13.07 31.57
C LEU A 600 -18.88 -12.12 31.02
N PRO A 601 -19.21 -11.03 31.75
CA PRO A 601 -20.21 -10.06 31.30
C PRO A 601 -19.72 -9.22 30.10
N LYS A 602 -18.40 -9.11 29.93
CA LYS A 602 -17.75 -8.43 28.81
C LYS A 602 -16.68 -9.35 28.25
N ALA A 603 -16.69 -9.51 26.93
CA ALA A 603 -15.65 -10.26 26.23
C ALA A 603 -14.31 -9.51 26.32
N ILE A 604 -13.31 -10.18 26.89
CA ILE A 604 -11.90 -9.77 26.89
C ILE A 604 -11.14 -10.75 25.97
N PRO A 605 -10.13 -10.30 25.19
CA PRO A 605 -9.35 -11.22 24.38
C PRO A 605 -8.58 -12.21 25.26
N MET A 606 -8.68 -13.50 24.94
CA MET A 606 -8.06 -14.59 25.67
C MET A 606 -7.28 -15.50 24.71
N VAL A 607 -6.04 -15.81 25.07
CA VAL A 607 -5.21 -16.79 24.35
C VAL A 607 -4.69 -17.85 25.32
N ALA A 608 -4.59 -19.08 24.85
CA ALA A 608 -4.14 -20.21 25.64
C ALA A 608 -2.77 -20.72 25.18
N VAL A 609 -1.97 -21.24 26.10
CA VAL A 609 -0.67 -21.85 25.85
C VAL A 609 -0.69 -23.24 26.49
N PHE A 610 -0.63 -24.28 25.66
CA PHE A 610 -0.62 -25.67 26.13
C PHE A 610 0.71 -26.30 25.73
N MET A 611 1.65 -26.33 26.68
CA MET A 611 3.00 -26.83 26.43
C MET A 611 3.04 -28.36 26.54
N SER A 612 3.79 -29.02 25.66
CA SER A 612 3.94 -30.49 25.65
C SER A 612 2.62 -31.26 25.52
N VAL A 613 1.59 -30.64 24.93
CA VAL A 613 0.31 -31.26 24.57
C VAL A 613 0.14 -31.11 23.05
N PRO A 614 0.58 -32.10 22.25
CA PRO A 614 0.62 -31.99 20.79
C PRO A 614 -0.75 -31.65 20.18
N ASP A 615 -1.81 -32.24 20.74
CA ASP A 615 -3.19 -31.97 20.41
C ASP A 615 -3.84 -31.23 21.58
N ALA A 616 -3.66 -29.90 21.62
CA ALA A 616 -4.36 -29.07 22.60
C ALA A 616 -5.87 -29.39 22.59
N PRO A 617 -6.56 -29.35 23.76
CA PRO A 617 -7.93 -29.81 23.89
C PRO A 617 -8.86 -29.27 22.80
N SER A 618 -9.57 -30.18 22.12
CA SER A 618 -10.49 -29.84 21.03
C SER A 618 -11.61 -28.88 21.46
N LEU A 619 -11.92 -28.87 22.76
CA LEU A 619 -12.87 -27.95 23.38
C LEU A 619 -12.53 -26.48 23.14
N LEU A 620 -11.24 -26.11 23.09
CA LEU A 620 -10.80 -24.72 22.85
C LEU A 620 -10.99 -24.30 21.39
N ARG A 621 -11.09 -25.26 20.47
CA ARG A 621 -11.11 -25.05 19.01
C ARG A 621 -12.47 -25.35 18.37
N SER A 622 -13.45 -25.77 19.17
CA SER A 622 -14.77 -26.20 18.71
C SER A 622 -15.88 -25.29 19.24
N GLY A 623 -16.96 -25.17 18.47
CA GLY A 623 -18.11 -24.32 18.84
C GLY A 623 -18.00 -22.87 18.37
N ALA A 624 -18.89 -22.04 18.91
CA ALA A 624 -19.02 -20.62 18.56
C ALA A 624 -17.97 -19.73 19.24
N LEU A 625 -17.55 -20.10 20.45
CA LEU A 625 -16.45 -19.45 21.17
C LEU A 625 -15.20 -20.28 20.96
N ARG A 626 -14.12 -19.67 20.45
CA ARG A 626 -12.85 -20.36 20.19
C ARG A 626 -11.72 -19.60 20.85
N ILE A 627 -10.81 -20.32 21.50
CA ILE A 627 -9.65 -19.75 22.19
C ILE A 627 -8.39 -20.13 21.40
N PRO A 628 -7.73 -19.17 20.75
CA PRO A 628 -6.46 -19.41 20.05
C PRO A 628 -5.45 -20.06 20.99
N THR A 629 -4.84 -21.17 20.54
CA THR A 629 -3.97 -21.99 21.38
C THR A 629 -2.59 -22.14 20.76
N TYR A 630 -1.55 -21.92 21.58
CA TYR A 630 -0.16 -21.89 21.18
C TYR A 630 0.67 -22.93 21.94
N PRO A 631 1.74 -23.47 21.32
CA PRO A 631 2.64 -24.38 22.00
C PRO A 631 3.59 -23.65 22.98
N PHE A 632 3.85 -22.36 22.77
CA PHE A 632 4.82 -21.58 23.54
C PHE A 632 4.28 -20.19 23.91
N PRO A 633 4.63 -19.66 25.11
CA PRO A 633 4.18 -18.34 25.56
C PRO A 633 4.60 -17.18 24.65
N GLU A 634 5.77 -17.26 24.02
CA GLU A 634 6.34 -16.26 23.12
C GLU A 634 5.45 -16.05 21.88
N ASP A 635 4.82 -17.12 21.39
CA ASP A 635 3.95 -17.07 20.22
C ASP A 635 2.60 -16.42 20.55
N ALA A 636 2.05 -16.74 21.73
CA ALA A 636 0.83 -16.12 22.24
C ALA A 636 1.02 -14.62 22.48
N ALA A 637 2.09 -14.22 23.17
CA ALA A 637 2.44 -12.83 23.40
C ALA A 637 2.68 -12.07 22.09
N ARG A 638 3.32 -12.70 21.09
CA ARG A 638 3.56 -12.11 19.77
C ARG A 638 2.26 -11.85 19.01
N ALA A 639 1.36 -12.84 18.96
CA ALA A 639 0.07 -12.72 18.31
C ALA A 639 -0.79 -11.63 18.96
N LEU A 640 -0.84 -11.61 20.29
CA LEU A 640 -1.58 -10.58 21.05
C LEU A 640 -0.97 -9.18 20.85
N GLY A 641 0.36 -9.07 20.80
CA GLY A 641 1.05 -7.81 20.54
C GLY A 641 0.73 -7.23 19.15
N HIS A 642 0.63 -8.08 18.12
CA HIS A 642 0.15 -7.67 16.80
C HIS A 642 -1.29 -7.19 16.84
N ALA A 643 -2.19 -7.94 17.50
CA ALA A 643 -3.59 -7.55 17.63
C ALA A 643 -3.75 -6.21 18.36
N HIS A 644 -2.98 -5.98 19.43
CA HIS A 644 -2.95 -4.70 20.14
C HIS A 644 -2.46 -3.54 19.25
N ARG A 645 -1.34 -3.72 18.54
CA ARG A 645 -0.81 -2.67 17.65
C ARG A 645 -1.79 -2.31 16.54
N TYR A 646 -2.45 -3.31 15.95
CA TYR A 646 -3.51 -3.09 14.97
C TYR A 646 -4.71 -2.36 15.58
N ALA A 647 -5.17 -2.77 16.77
CA ALA A 647 -6.27 -2.10 17.47
C ALA A 647 -5.96 -0.62 17.76
N SER A 648 -4.73 -0.34 18.22
CA SER A 648 -4.24 1.02 18.44
C SER A 648 -4.21 1.82 17.13
N TRP A 649 -3.61 1.29 16.07
CA TRP A 649 -3.58 1.94 14.76
C TRP A 649 -4.98 2.22 14.21
N ARG A 650 -5.90 1.26 14.35
CA ARG A 650 -7.29 1.37 13.87
C ARG A 650 -8.05 2.47 14.60
N GLN A 651 -7.75 2.71 15.86
CA GLN A 651 -8.34 3.77 16.69
C GLN A 651 -7.66 5.14 16.48
N SER A 652 -6.40 5.16 16.02
CA SER A 652 -5.70 6.41 15.74
C SER A 652 -6.42 7.24 14.68
N PRO A 653 -6.62 8.55 14.89
CA PRO A 653 -7.21 9.44 13.90
C PRO A 653 -6.44 9.37 12.57
N SER A 654 -7.18 9.24 11.47
CA SER A 654 -6.62 9.42 10.13
C SER A 654 -6.89 10.85 9.70
N GLU A 655 -6.04 11.79 10.10
CA GLU A 655 -6.15 13.17 9.64
C GLU A 655 -5.49 13.31 8.26
N PRO A 656 -6.14 13.96 7.28
CA PRO A 656 -5.47 14.38 6.05
C PRO A 656 -4.27 15.26 6.39
N ALA A 657 -3.26 15.26 5.53
CA ALA A 657 -2.17 16.23 5.67
C ALA A 657 -2.75 17.65 5.60
N PRO A 658 -2.52 18.51 6.61
CA PRO A 658 -3.08 19.85 6.60
C PRO A 658 -2.49 20.67 5.44
N PRO A 659 -3.27 21.57 4.82
CA PRO A 659 -2.70 22.51 3.86
C PRO A 659 -1.64 23.36 4.57
N LEU A 660 -0.43 23.38 4.01
CA LEU A 660 0.68 24.14 4.58
C LEU A 660 0.66 25.57 4.03
N GLU A 661 0.69 26.55 4.92
CA GLU A 661 0.82 27.96 4.54
C GLU A 661 2.23 28.30 4.05
N GLY A 662 2.31 29.25 3.12
CA GLY A 662 3.58 29.75 2.58
C GLY A 662 4.27 28.80 1.60
N VAL A 663 3.54 27.86 0.99
CA VAL A 663 4.06 26.96 -0.04
C VAL A 663 3.88 27.56 -1.44
N ASP A 664 4.96 27.57 -2.23
CA ASP A 664 5.00 28.01 -3.63
C ASP A 664 5.66 26.92 -4.50
N ALA A 665 4.88 25.89 -4.83
CA ALA A 665 5.34 24.75 -5.61
C ALA A 665 5.77 25.14 -7.04
N HIS A 666 5.16 26.17 -7.63
CA HIS A 666 5.52 26.62 -8.98
C HIS A 666 6.92 27.24 -9.01
N ARG A 667 7.24 28.10 -8.04
CA ARG A 667 8.57 28.68 -7.93
C ARG A 667 9.62 27.62 -7.59
N ALA A 668 9.29 26.65 -6.75
CA ALA A 668 10.15 25.50 -6.47
C ALA A 668 10.46 24.70 -7.74
N ALA A 669 9.44 24.36 -8.54
CA ALA A 669 9.61 23.67 -9.82
C ALA A 669 10.52 24.44 -10.80
N ALA A 670 10.45 25.77 -10.81
CA ALA A 670 11.34 26.60 -11.61
C ALA A 670 12.81 26.50 -11.18
N VAL A 671 13.09 26.48 -9.86
CA VAL A 671 14.44 26.29 -9.31
C VAL A 671 15.01 24.91 -9.67
N LEU A 672 14.19 23.87 -9.56
CA LEU A 672 14.56 22.50 -9.91
C LEU A 672 14.85 22.38 -11.42
N SER A 673 13.96 22.90 -12.26
CA SER A 673 14.08 22.87 -13.72
C SER A 673 15.35 23.59 -14.21
N ALA A 674 15.67 24.76 -13.63
CA ALA A 674 16.87 25.51 -13.99
C ALA A 674 18.17 24.73 -13.69
N THR A 675 18.15 23.88 -12.65
CA THR A 675 19.31 23.05 -12.30
C THR A 675 19.37 21.79 -13.14
N LEU A 676 18.24 21.12 -13.38
CA LEU A 676 18.18 19.95 -14.26
C LEU A 676 18.61 20.27 -15.70
N ALA A 677 18.35 21.50 -16.18
CA ALA A 677 18.86 21.97 -17.47
C ALA A 677 20.40 21.96 -17.57
N GLN A 678 21.11 22.00 -16.43
CA GLN A 678 22.58 21.90 -16.36
C GLN A 678 23.06 20.46 -16.14
N GLY A 679 22.13 19.51 -15.90
CA GLY A 679 22.37 18.08 -15.67
C GLY A 679 21.88 17.59 -14.30
N PRO A 680 21.69 16.26 -14.13
CA PRO A 680 21.36 15.67 -12.83
C PRO A 680 22.49 15.87 -11.82
N GLY A 681 22.15 16.08 -10.55
CA GLY A 681 23.17 16.28 -9.51
C GLY A 681 22.68 16.96 -8.24
N TRP A 682 23.64 17.34 -7.40
CA TRP A 682 23.38 18.09 -6.17
C TRP A 682 23.15 19.56 -6.47
N LEU A 683 22.11 20.14 -5.89
CA LEU A 683 21.82 21.57 -6.01
C LEU A 683 22.95 22.41 -5.37
N PRO A 684 23.35 23.53 -5.98
CA PRO A 684 24.26 24.48 -5.36
C PRO A 684 23.60 25.14 -4.13
N PRO A 685 24.38 25.60 -3.13
CA PRO A 685 23.82 26.12 -1.86
C PRO A 685 22.76 27.23 -2.03
N ALA A 686 22.96 28.15 -2.98
CA ALA A 686 21.99 29.22 -3.26
C ALA A 686 20.65 28.68 -3.77
N ALA A 687 20.67 27.64 -4.60
CA ALA A 687 19.45 26.99 -5.11
C ALA A 687 18.75 26.19 -4.00
N VAL A 688 19.50 25.53 -3.11
CA VAL A 688 18.94 24.88 -1.93
C VAL A 688 18.19 25.89 -1.06
N THR A 689 18.81 27.02 -0.71
CA THR A 689 18.14 28.07 0.09
C THR A 689 16.90 28.61 -0.60
N ALA A 690 16.95 28.87 -1.91
CA ALA A 690 15.80 29.34 -2.68
C ALA A 690 14.65 28.32 -2.71
N LEU A 691 14.98 27.03 -2.86
CA LEU A 691 14.02 25.93 -2.86
C LEU A 691 13.35 25.78 -1.49
N LEU A 692 14.13 25.73 -0.41
CA LEU A 692 13.62 25.58 0.96
C LEU A 692 12.71 26.74 1.35
N ALA A 693 13.05 27.97 0.94
CA ALA A 693 12.20 29.13 1.18
C ALA A 693 10.82 29.03 0.52
N CYS A 694 10.68 28.31 -0.60
CA CYS A 694 9.39 28.06 -1.26
C CYS A 694 8.47 27.16 -0.43
N TYR A 695 9.00 26.46 0.57
CA TYR A 695 8.25 25.61 1.50
C TYR A 695 8.28 26.16 2.93
N GLY A 696 8.66 27.42 3.13
CA GLY A 696 8.76 28.04 4.45
C GLY A 696 9.88 27.48 5.33
N LEU A 697 10.85 26.77 4.76
CA LEU A 697 12.00 26.22 5.47
C LEU A 697 13.17 27.20 5.38
N ALA A 698 13.73 27.58 6.54
CA ALA A 698 14.84 28.51 6.64
C ALA A 698 16.11 27.80 7.17
N PRO A 699 17.11 27.53 6.30
CA PRO A 699 18.41 27.07 6.79
C PRO A 699 19.14 28.18 7.56
N ALA A 700 20.12 27.80 8.39
CA ALA A 700 20.93 28.74 9.15
C ALA A 700 21.61 29.77 8.23
N GLU A 701 21.52 31.05 8.62
CA GLU A 701 22.05 32.19 7.85
C GLU A 701 23.51 31.94 7.47
N SER A 702 23.80 32.03 6.18
CA SER A 702 25.13 31.72 5.66
C SER A 702 25.51 32.63 4.50
N VAL A 703 26.81 32.87 4.35
CA VAL A 703 27.42 33.65 3.28
C VAL A 703 28.48 32.79 2.61
N LEU A 704 28.37 32.64 1.29
CA LEU A 704 29.36 31.95 0.48
C LEU A 704 30.39 32.97 -0.04
N VAL A 705 31.67 32.67 0.15
CA VAL A 705 32.79 33.55 -0.23
C VAL A 705 33.91 32.76 -0.89
N ALA A 706 34.73 33.41 -1.73
CA ALA A 706 35.77 32.73 -2.48
C ALA A 706 37.10 32.64 -1.72
N THR A 707 37.42 33.61 -0.86
CA THR A 707 38.75 33.71 -0.23
C THR A 707 38.69 33.63 1.30
N PRO A 708 39.80 33.21 1.96
CA PRO A 708 39.91 33.26 3.41
C PRO A 708 39.67 34.65 4.03
N HIS A 709 40.08 35.71 3.33
CA HIS A 709 39.91 37.08 3.81
C HIS A 709 38.43 37.48 3.80
N ASP A 710 37.74 37.21 2.69
CA ASP A 710 36.30 37.44 2.57
C ASP A 710 35.50 36.64 3.61
N ALA A 711 36.02 35.48 4.05
CA ALA A 711 35.41 34.69 5.12
C ALA A 711 35.48 35.39 6.48
N GLY A 712 36.59 36.06 6.78
CA GLY A 712 36.71 36.91 7.97
C GLY A 712 35.72 38.08 7.92
N ASP A 713 35.62 38.76 6.78
CA ASP A 713 34.68 39.87 6.59
C ASP A 713 33.21 39.42 6.70
N ALA A 714 32.87 38.26 6.14
CA ALA A 714 31.55 37.67 6.27
C ALA A 714 31.22 37.32 7.73
N ALA A 715 32.16 36.77 8.49
CA ALA A 715 31.97 36.49 9.91
C ALA A 715 31.69 37.76 10.72
N LYS A 716 32.42 38.84 10.44
CA LYS A 716 32.20 40.14 11.07
C LYS A 716 30.80 40.70 10.79
N LYS A 717 30.30 40.53 9.57
CA LYS A 717 28.95 40.96 9.16
C LYS A 717 27.85 40.12 9.82
N LEU A 718 28.04 38.80 9.89
CA LEU A 718 27.09 37.88 10.50
C LEU A 718 26.97 38.08 12.02
N GLY A 719 28.07 38.41 12.69
CA GLY A 719 28.12 38.65 14.13
C GLY A 719 27.96 37.36 14.97
N GLY A 720 28.52 37.38 16.19
CA GLY A 720 28.53 36.23 17.09
C GLY A 720 29.43 35.09 16.60
N LYS A 721 29.15 33.87 17.07
CA LYS A 721 29.92 32.68 16.71
C LYS A 721 29.46 32.10 15.37
N VAL A 722 30.43 31.67 14.55
CA VAL A 722 30.19 31.12 13.21
C VAL A 722 30.86 29.76 13.02
N ALA A 723 30.25 28.94 12.17
CA ALA A 723 30.85 27.76 11.57
C ALA A 723 31.43 28.13 10.21
N LEU A 724 32.62 27.62 9.92
CA LEU A 724 33.29 27.75 8.63
C LEU A 724 33.34 26.37 7.96
N LYS A 725 32.78 26.26 6.75
CA LYS A 725 32.76 25.02 5.96
C LYS A 725 33.42 25.24 4.60
N GLY A 726 34.42 24.42 4.26
CA GLY A 726 35.03 24.41 2.93
C GLY A 726 34.18 23.64 1.93
N LEU A 727 33.89 24.26 0.78
CA LEU A 727 33.17 23.64 -0.33
C LEU A 727 34.18 22.99 -1.29
N VAL A 728 34.21 21.66 -1.32
CA VAL A 728 35.13 20.86 -2.14
C VAL A 728 34.30 19.91 -2.99
N ALA A 729 34.55 19.87 -4.30
CA ALA A 729 33.81 18.99 -5.22
C ALA A 729 33.97 17.51 -4.81
N GLY A 730 32.85 16.77 -4.78
CA GLY A 730 32.84 15.33 -4.47
C GLY A 730 33.07 14.98 -3.00
N LEU A 731 33.30 15.96 -2.11
CA LEU A 731 33.53 15.69 -0.69
C LEU A 731 32.21 15.55 0.09
N ILE A 732 31.79 14.31 0.33
CA ILE A 732 30.50 14.00 0.98
C ILE A 732 30.54 14.23 2.51
N ARG A 733 31.64 13.88 3.20
CA ARG A 733 31.80 14.03 4.66
C ARG A 733 32.84 15.10 5.00
N LYS A 734 32.39 16.36 5.05
CA LYS A 734 33.26 17.53 5.25
C LYS A 734 33.98 17.53 6.61
N SER A 735 33.28 17.13 7.67
CA SER A 735 33.83 17.08 9.03
C SER A 735 34.94 16.04 9.17
N ASP A 736 34.78 14.86 8.59
CA ASP A 736 35.78 13.77 8.63
C ASP A 736 37.07 14.14 7.89
N ALA A 737 36.95 14.94 6.82
CA ALA A 737 38.10 15.47 6.08
C ALA A 737 38.70 16.73 6.74
N GLY A 738 38.15 17.20 7.86
CA GLY A 738 38.61 18.41 8.54
C GLY A 738 38.29 19.70 7.80
N ALA A 739 37.34 19.69 6.85
CA ALA A 739 36.88 20.84 6.09
C ALA A 739 35.79 21.67 6.82
N VAL A 740 35.55 21.39 8.10
CA VAL A 740 34.63 22.14 8.97
C VAL A 740 35.39 22.61 10.22
N ARG A 741 35.16 23.86 10.61
CA ARG A 741 35.57 24.45 11.89
C ARG A 741 34.34 25.11 12.52
N LEU A 742 34.11 24.82 13.79
CA LEU A 742 32.95 25.30 14.55
C LEU A 742 33.41 26.29 15.62
N ASP A 743 32.45 27.02 16.18
CA ASP A 743 32.65 27.89 17.35
C ASP A 743 33.68 29.03 17.15
N LEU A 744 33.86 29.50 15.90
CA LEU A 744 34.82 30.56 15.58
C LEU A 744 34.21 31.95 15.86
N GLU A 745 34.99 32.86 16.42
CA GLU A 745 34.55 34.22 16.76
C GLU A 745 35.46 35.29 16.14
N GLY A 746 34.83 36.19 15.39
CA GLY A 746 35.51 37.34 14.79
C GLY A 746 36.32 37.02 13.53
N SER A 747 36.73 38.09 12.84
CA SER A 747 37.32 38.02 11.49
C SER A 747 38.65 37.26 11.43
N HIS A 748 39.52 37.44 12.43
CA HIS A 748 40.87 36.87 12.41
C HIS A 748 40.87 35.35 12.59
N GLU A 749 40.04 34.84 13.50
CA GLU A 749 39.95 33.41 13.78
C GLU A 749 39.40 32.65 12.56
N VAL A 750 38.37 33.21 11.91
CA VAL A 750 37.76 32.65 10.71
C VAL A 750 38.70 32.67 9.51
N GLU A 751 39.44 33.77 9.29
CA GLU A 751 40.43 33.84 8.22
C GLU A 751 41.55 32.81 8.42
N ALA A 752 42.04 32.66 9.66
CA ALA A 752 43.06 31.67 10.00
C ALA A 752 42.56 30.24 9.77
N ALA A 753 41.33 29.93 10.21
CA ALA A 753 40.68 28.65 9.98
C ALA A 753 40.48 28.34 8.49
N ALA A 754 40.13 29.33 7.67
CA ALA A 754 39.97 29.18 6.23
C ALA A 754 41.30 28.84 5.53
N LYS A 755 42.39 29.48 5.95
CA LYS A 755 43.74 29.15 5.46
C LYS A 755 44.15 27.72 5.82
N ASP A 756 43.90 27.28 7.07
CA ASP A 756 44.18 25.91 7.51
C ASP A 756 43.36 24.88 6.71
N ILE A 757 42.05 25.12 6.50
CA ILE A 757 41.21 24.24 5.68
C ILE A 757 41.75 24.15 4.25
N ALA A 758 42.09 25.27 3.61
CA ALA A 758 42.64 25.27 2.25
C ALA A 758 43.96 24.49 2.15
N GLN A 759 44.87 24.69 3.12
CA GLN A 759 46.15 23.98 3.17
C GLN A 759 45.96 22.47 3.34
N ARG A 760 45.06 22.05 4.24
CA ARG A 760 44.76 20.62 4.45
C ARG A 760 44.15 19.96 3.22
N MET A 761 43.20 20.63 2.57
CA MET A 761 42.58 20.10 1.35
C MET A 761 43.63 20.00 0.23
N ALA A 762 44.48 21.00 0.07
CA ALA A 762 45.57 20.95 -0.90
C ALA A 762 46.55 19.79 -0.62
N ALA A 763 46.86 19.51 0.66
CA ALA A 763 47.74 18.40 1.06
C ALA A 763 47.20 17.01 0.67
N ILE A 764 45.89 16.86 0.50
CA ILE A 764 45.24 15.63 0.02
C ILE A 764 44.85 15.71 -1.47
N GLY A 765 45.39 16.67 -2.21
CA GLY A 765 45.16 16.84 -3.65
C GLY A 765 43.78 17.40 -4.01
N GLN A 766 43.07 18.01 -3.06
CA GLN A 766 41.74 18.58 -3.24
C GLN A 766 41.78 20.11 -3.27
N LYS A 767 40.91 20.75 -4.06
CA LYS A 767 40.80 22.21 -4.13
C LYS A 767 39.51 22.68 -3.49
N VAL A 768 39.62 23.62 -2.54
CA VAL A 768 38.47 24.36 -2.00
C VAL A 768 37.99 25.35 -3.06
N GLN A 769 36.72 25.24 -3.45
CA GLN A 769 36.09 26.11 -4.44
C GLN A 769 35.57 27.40 -3.81
N ALA A 770 35.06 27.30 -2.59
CA ALA A 770 34.52 28.41 -1.82
C ALA A 770 34.49 28.06 -0.33
N PHE A 771 34.29 29.06 0.52
CA PHE A 771 34.03 28.90 1.95
C PHE A 771 32.61 29.36 2.25
N MET A 772 31.90 28.59 3.07
CA MET A 772 30.61 28.97 3.63
C MET A 772 30.80 29.37 5.08
N VAL A 773 30.55 30.64 5.38
CA VAL A 773 30.51 31.16 6.75
C VAL A 773 29.06 31.17 7.20
N GLN A 774 28.74 30.46 8.26
CA GLN A 774 27.37 30.21 8.69
C GLN A 774 27.23 30.55 10.18
N ARG A 775 26.14 31.21 10.57
CA ARG A 775 25.87 31.47 12.00
C ARG A 775 25.69 30.14 12.76
N MET A 776 26.28 30.03 13.94
CA MET A 776 26.08 28.85 14.80
C MET A 776 24.62 28.78 15.26
N ALA A 777 24.01 27.59 15.17
CA ALA A 777 22.72 27.34 15.77
C ALA A 777 22.83 27.37 17.31
N PRO A 778 21.79 27.78 18.05
CA PRO A 778 21.75 27.62 19.50
C PRO A 778 21.92 26.15 19.89
N ALA A 779 22.43 25.91 21.11
CA ALA A 779 22.55 24.55 21.63
C ALA A 779 21.18 23.84 21.63
N GLY A 780 21.18 22.57 21.25
CA GLY A 780 19.98 21.77 21.09
C GLY A 780 20.31 20.33 20.76
N VAL A 781 19.27 19.54 20.51
CA VAL A 781 19.39 18.13 20.10
C VAL A 781 19.57 18.08 18.58
N GLU A 782 20.62 17.39 18.12
CA GLU A 782 20.89 17.20 16.69
C GLU A 782 20.04 16.06 16.12
N MET A 783 19.20 16.39 15.13
CA MET A 783 18.33 15.46 14.43
C MET A 783 18.69 15.39 12.95
N LEU A 784 18.30 14.31 12.29
CA LEU A 784 18.37 14.13 10.85
C LEU A 784 16.96 14.12 10.28
N VAL A 785 16.74 14.84 9.19
CA VAL A 785 15.54 14.75 8.36
C VAL A 785 15.97 14.52 6.93
N GLY A 786 15.40 13.51 6.27
CA GLY A 786 15.80 13.17 4.91
C GLY A 786 14.67 12.63 4.07
N VAL A 787 14.89 12.62 2.76
CA VAL A 787 14.00 12.01 1.78
C VAL A 787 14.84 11.18 0.82
N VAL A 788 14.33 10.03 0.45
CA VAL A 788 14.82 9.25 -0.68
C VAL A 788 13.65 8.96 -1.62
N GLN A 789 13.85 9.18 -2.91
CA GLN A 789 12.87 8.79 -3.92
C GLN A 789 13.00 7.30 -4.24
N ASP A 790 12.07 6.50 -3.74
CA ASP A 790 11.94 5.10 -4.15
C ASP A 790 11.18 5.00 -5.48
N ARG A 791 11.63 4.11 -6.37
CA ARG A 791 11.03 3.96 -7.71
C ARG A 791 9.63 3.34 -7.69
N HIS A 792 9.30 2.53 -6.69
CA HIS A 792 8.01 1.86 -6.60
C HIS A 792 7.09 2.57 -5.60
N PHE A 793 7.63 3.07 -4.48
CA PHE A 793 6.83 3.69 -3.43
C PHE A 793 6.73 5.22 -3.55
N GLY A 794 7.63 5.85 -4.33
CA GLY A 794 7.77 7.31 -4.37
C GLY A 794 8.59 7.84 -3.20
N PRO A 795 8.34 9.07 -2.71
CA PRO A 795 9.17 9.67 -1.69
C PRO A 795 8.98 9.00 -0.33
N VAL A 796 10.10 8.61 0.26
CA VAL A 796 10.20 8.04 1.61
C VAL A 796 10.87 9.08 2.50
N VAL A 797 10.14 9.58 3.49
CA VAL A 797 10.61 10.57 4.45
C VAL A 797 11.17 9.86 5.67
N ALA A 798 12.31 10.33 6.17
CA ALA A 798 13.01 9.79 7.33
C ALA A 798 13.27 10.86 8.40
N VAL A 799 13.18 10.46 9.67
CA VAL A 799 13.65 11.23 10.82
C VAL A 799 14.48 10.33 11.73
N GLY A 800 15.56 10.85 12.30
CA GLY A 800 16.40 10.11 13.25
C GLY A 800 17.30 11.02 14.06
N ALA A 801 18.03 10.47 15.02
CA ALA A 801 19.09 11.23 15.70
C ALA A 801 20.28 11.44 14.74
N ALA A 802 20.88 12.63 14.76
CA ALA A 802 22.07 12.94 13.99
C ALA A 802 23.36 12.70 14.81
N GLY A 803 24.50 12.65 14.09
CA GLY A 803 25.82 12.46 14.68
C GLY A 803 26.35 11.02 14.61
N ARG A 804 27.67 10.88 14.77
CA ARG A 804 28.41 9.61 14.52
C ARG A 804 27.94 8.44 15.37
N GLN A 805 27.59 8.69 16.63
CA GLN A 805 27.12 7.65 17.54
C GLN A 805 25.67 7.24 17.22
N ALA A 806 24.84 8.18 16.80
CA ALA A 806 23.45 7.91 16.39
C ALA A 806 23.39 7.09 15.10
N GLU A 807 24.26 7.36 14.11
CA GLU A 807 24.37 6.56 12.88
C GLU A 807 24.69 5.08 13.16
N LEU A 808 25.48 4.79 14.21
CA LEU A 808 25.80 3.43 14.61
C LEU A 808 24.60 2.70 15.23
N MET A 809 23.75 3.43 15.97
CA MET A 809 22.57 2.89 16.66
C MET A 809 21.41 2.61 15.71
N LYS A 810 21.43 3.19 14.50
CA LYS A 810 20.37 3.05 13.48
C LYS A 810 18.97 3.43 13.99
N ASP A 811 18.91 4.43 14.86
CA ASP A 811 17.65 4.96 15.42
C ASP A 811 17.02 5.96 14.45
N ALA A 812 16.23 5.44 13.52
CA ALA A 812 15.51 6.22 12.52
C ALA A 812 14.11 5.65 12.29
N GLN A 813 13.18 6.54 11.97
CA GLN A 813 11.80 6.24 11.60
C GLN A 813 11.52 6.74 10.19
N VAL A 814 10.71 5.99 9.45
CA VAL A 814 10.42 6.25 8.03
C VAL A 814 8.92 6.16 7.72
N ARG A 815 8.45 7.00 6.79
CA ARG A 815 7.07 7.02 6.28
C ARG A 815 7.02 7.37 4.79
N LEU A 816 5.91 7.03 4.14
CA LEU A 816 5.61 7.45 2.78
C LEU A 816 4.85 8.79 2.80
N THR A 817 5.03 9.60 1.75
CA THR A 817 4.20 10.80 1.55
C THR A 817 2.78 10.44 1.10
N PRO A 818 1.77 11.31 1.37
CA PRO A 818 1.85 12.51 2.21
C PRO A 818 1.92 12.19 3.71
N LEU A 819 2.44 13.14 4.49
CA LEU A 819 2.62 12.99 5.94
C LEU A 819 1.68 13.93 6.71
N GLY A 820 0.85 13.38 7.60
CA GLY A 820 0.03 14.18 8.52
C GLY A 820 0.77 14.55 9.82
N ARG A 821 0.18 15.44 10.62
CA ARG A 821 0.73 15.83 11.94
C ARG A 821 0.86 14.63 12.88
N THR A 822 -0.16 13.77 12.91
CA THR A 822 -0.15 12.53 13.71
C THR A 822 0.96 11.58 13.27
N ASP A 823 1.22 11.47 11.96
CA ASP A 823 2.32 10.64 11.43
C ASP A 823 3.68 11.21 11.87
N ALA A 824 3.89 12.52 11.72
CA ALA A 824 5.12 13.20 12.13
C ALA A 824 5.41 13.02 13.63
N ALA A 825 4.40 13.28 14.48
CA ALA A 825 4.50 13.12 15.93
C ALA A 825 4.82 11.66 16.30
N THR A 826 4.17 10.70 15.65
CA THR A 826 4.39 9.26 15.89
C THR A 826 5.81 8.85 15.48
N MET A 827 6.31 9.32 14.33
CA MET A 827 7.69 9.07 13.91
C MET A 827 8.68 9.57 14.96
N ILE A 828 8.55 10.80 15.42
CA ILE A 828 9.49 11.38 16.38
C ILE A 828 9.42 10.67 17.74
N ARG A 829 8.22 10.40 18.25
CA ARG A 829 8.00 9.71 19.54
C ARG A 829 8.44 8.24 19.55
N SER A 830 8.53 7.62 18.38
CA SER A 830 8.96 6.22 18.25
C SER A 830 10.48 6.05 18.21
N LEU A 831 11.25 7.14 18.22
CA LEU A 831 12.70 7.09 18.30
C LEU A 831 13.14 6.63 19.70
N ALA A 832 14.12 5.73 19.76
CA ALA A 832 14.73 5.32 21.02
C ALA A 832 15.40 6.52 21.73
N THR A 833 15.83 7.51 20.96
CA THR A 833 16.41 8.79 21.41
C THR A 833 15.39 9.87 21.74
N TYR A 834 14.07 9.63 21.57
CA TYR A 834 13.03 10.60 21.92
C TYR A 834 13.18 11.22 23.32
N PRO A 835 13.59 10.49 24.39
CA PRO A 835 13.80 11.09 25.71
C PRO A 835 14.76 12.30 25.70
N LEU A 836 15.72 12.38 24.76
CA LEU A 836 16.60 13.55 24.63
C LEU A 836 15.82 14.82 24.24
N LEU A 837 14.75 14.67 23.46
CA LEU A 837 13.86 15.77 23.09
C LEU A 837 12.90 16.14 24.23
N ASP A 838 12.60 15.20 25.12
CA ASP A 838 11.61 15.32 26.20
C ASP A 838 12.24 15.59 27.59
N GLY A 839 13.50 16.05 27.63
CA GLY A 839 14.15 16.49 28.86
C GLY A 839 14.87 15.42 29.68
N TYR A 840 15.45 14.40 29.02
CA TYR A 840 16.23 13.34 29.68
C TYR A 840 17.24 13.88 30.71
N ARG A 841 17.24 13.29 31.91
CA ARG A 841 18.09 13.67 33.06
C ARG A 841 17.99 15.14 33.48
N GLY A 842 16.80 15.75 33.33
CA GLY A 842 16.54 17.11 33.78
C GLY A 842 17.00 18.20 32.80
N ALA A 843 17.34 17.83 31.57
CA ALA A 843 17.49 18.80 30.48
C ALA A 843 16.14 19.47 30.17
N THR A 844 16.16 20.67 29.60
CA THR A 844 14.92 21.32 29.15
C THR A 844 14.35 20.58 27.93
N PRO A 845 13.04 20.26 27.90
CA PRO A 845 12.39 19.77 26.69
C PRO A 845 12.53 20.75 25.53
N VAL A 846 12.75 20.23 24.32
CA VAL A 846 12.89 21.05 23.10
C VAL A 846 11.56 21.22 22.38
N ASN A 847 11.49 22.12 21.40
CA ASN A 847 10.30 22.35 20.60
C ASN A 847 10.09 21.23 19.56
N VAL A 848 9.52 20.10 19.99
CA VAL A 848 9.19 18.95 19.12
C VAL A 848 8.25 19.35 17.99
N GLY A 849 7.31 20.28 18.22
CA GLY A 849 6.39 20.76 17.21
C GLY A 849 7.08 21.47 16.03
N ALA A 850 8.22 22.12 16.26
CA ALA A 850 9.04 22.69 15.18
C ALA A 850 9.69 21.61 14.32
N LEU A 851 10.13 20.49 14.92
CA LEU A 851 10.65 19.35 14.16
C LEU A 851 9.54 18.66 13.35
N GLU A 852 8.34 18.53 13.91
CA GLU A 852 7.16 18.03 13.20
C GLU A 852 6.83 18.90 11.96
N ASP A 853 6.89 20.23 12.09
CA ASP A 853 6.65 21.16 10.97
C ASP A 853 7.71 21.03 9.87
N VAL A 854 9.00 20.91 10.23
CA VAL A 854 10.06 20.64 9.25
C VAL A 854 9.78 19.33 8.50
N LEU A 855 9.41 18.27 9.21
CA LEU A 855 9.15 16.96 8.62
C LEU A 855 7.97 17.00 7.63
N MET A 856 6.86 17.68 7.99
CA MET A 856 5.70 17.85 7.11
C MET A 856 6.02 18.70 5.87
N ARG A 857 6.78 19.79 6.01
CA ARG A 857 7.18 20.64 4.88
C ARG A 857 8.13 19.93 3.92
N VAL A 858 9.05 19.12 4.45
CA VAL A 858 9.93 18.26 3.64
C VAL A 858 9.12 17.18 2.91
N ALA A 859 8.15 16.57 3.58
CA ALA A 859 7.24 15.62 2.94
C ALA A 859 6.46 16.27 1.78
N ALA A 860 5.92 17.48 1.99
CA ALA A 860 5.21 18.24 0.95
C ALA A 860 6.11 18.66 -0.22
N LEU A 861 7.37 19.03 0.06
CA LEU A 861 8.38 19.33 -0.97
C LEU A 861 8.63 18.11 -1.86
N ALA A 862 8.79 16.93 -1.26
CA ALA A 862 9.05 15.70 -1.99
C ALA A 862 7.82 15.19 -2.75
N ASP A 863 6.63 15.32 -2.18
CA ASP A 863 5.38 14.87 -2.80
C ASP A 863 5.03 15.68 -4.06
N ALA A 864 5.31 16.99 -4.03
CA ALA A 864 5.05 17.90 -5.15
C ALA A 864 6.08 17.80 -6.30
N HIS A 865 7.28 17.26 -6.04
CA HIS A 865 8.40 17.30 -6.98
C HIS A 865 9.11 15.96 -7.10
N SER A 866 8.63 15.14 -8.04
CA SER A 866 9.19 13.82 -8.37
C SER A 866 10.65 13.82 -8.83
N GLU A 867 11.17 14.97 -9.24
CA GLU A 867 12.55 15.19 -9.66
C GLU A 867 13.54 15.18 -8.48
N ILE A 868 13.06 15.35 -7.25
CA ILE A 868 13.90 15.30 -6.06
C ILE A 868 14.24 13.84 -5.78
N ALA A 869 15.49 13.47 -5.99
CA ALA A 869 15.98 12.12 -5.76
C ALA A 869 16.38 11.89 -4.31
N ASP A 870 17.03 12.87 -3.67
CA ASP A 870 17.40 12.82 -2.25
C ASP A 870 17.29 14.20 -1.59
N VAL A 871 16.91 14.21 -0.32
CA VAL A 871 17.04 15.34 0.61
C VAL A 871 17.78 14.85 1.84
N ASP A 872 18.76 15.62 2.30
CA ASP A 872 19.55 15.31 3.49
C ASP A 872 19.78 16.56 4.33
N PHE A 873 19.05 16.66 5.44
CA PHE A 873 19.22 17.69 6.46
C PHE A 873 19.90 17.08 7.67
N ASN A 874 21.21 17.29 7.78
CA ASN A 874 22.04 16.64 8.78
C ASN A 874 23.19 17.56 9.27
N PRO A 875 23.05 18.24 10.41
CA PRO A 875 21.93 18.15 11.36
C PRO A 875 20.84 19.21 11.15
N VAL A 876 19.65 18.91 11.64
CA VAL A 876 18.60 19.82 12.09
C VAL A 876 18.74 19.95 13.61
N VAL A 877 19.08 21.13 14.12
CA VAL A 877 19.25 21.35 15.56
C VAL A 877 17.93 21.83 16.16
N VAL A 878 17.39 21.08 17.11
CA VAL A 878 16.11 21.37 17.78
C VAL A 878 16.38 21.88 19.19
N ASN A 879 15.87 23.05 19.52
CA ASN A 879 16.00 23.70 20.82
C ASN A 879 14.64 24.17 21.35
N GLU A 880 14.63 24.83 22.50
CA GLU A 880 13.41 25.33 23.17
C GLU A 880 12.60 26.31 22.31
N HIS A 881 13.24 27.00 21.36
CA HIS A 881 12.62 28.05 20.54
C HIS A 881 12.23 27.58 19.14
N GLY A 882 12.82 26.49 18.62
CA GLY A 882 12.48 25.97 17.30
C GLY A 882 13.49 24.96 16.76
N ALA A 883 13.44 24.75 15.44
CA ALA A 883 14.34 23.86 14.71
C ALA A 883 15.13 24.66 13.66
N VAL A 884 16.44 24.43 13.58
CA VAL A 884 17.34 25.12 12.66
C VAL A 884 18.04 24.10 11.76
N ILE A 885 17.87 24.21 10.45
CA ILE A 885 18.54 23.35 9.48
C ILE A 885 19.99 23.86 9.29
N VAL A 886 20.98 23.11 9.77
CA VAL A 886 22.39 23.55 9.80
C VAL A 886 23.16 23.11 8.55
N ASP A 887 22.88 21.92 8.03
CA ASP A 887 23.37 21.49 6.71
C ASP A 887 22.19 20.92 5.93
N ALA A 888 22.05 21.37 4.69
CA ALA A 888 20.99 20.94 3.79
C ALA A 888 21.58 20.59 2.43
N ARG A 889 21.21 19.42 1.92
CA ARG A 889 21.56 18.99 0.57
C ARG A 889 20.31 18.44 -0.11
N VAL A 890 20.18 18.77 -1.39
CA VAL A 890 19.10 18.27 -2.24
C VAL A 890 19.71 17.80 -3.54
N ARG A 891 19.37 16.59 -3.97
CA ARG A 891 19.81 15.99 -5.22
C ARG A 891 18.62 15.84 -6.15
N VAL A 892 18.82 16.19 -7.42
CA VAL A 892 17.78 16.14 -8.45
C VAL A 892 18.18 15.21 -9.59
N GLU A 893 17.22 14.48 -10.13
CA GLU A 893 17.34 13.65 -11.32
C GLU A 893 16.11 13.84 -12.23
N PRO A 894 16.24 13.63 -13.55
CA PRO A 894 15.09 13.52 -14.42
C PRO A 894 14.16 12.40 -13.94
N VAL A 895 12.85 12.64 -14.01
CA VAL A 895 11.86 11.61 -13.72
C VAL A 895 12.10 10.43 -14.67
N PRO A 896 12.26 9.19 -14.17
CA PRO A 896 12.37 8.02 -15.03
C PRO A 896 11.13 7.92 -15.93
N ALA A 897 11.34 7.78 -17.23
CA ALA A 897 10.27 7.54 -18.20
C ALA A 897 9.58 6.20 -17.97
#